data_AF-A0A1D9GTD6-F1
#
_entry.id   AF-A0A1D9GTD6-F1
#
_cell.length_a   1.000
_cell.length_b   1.000
_cell.length_c   1.000
_cell.angle_alpha   90.00
_cell.angle_beta   90.00
_cell.angle_gamma   90.00
#
_symmetry.space_group_name_H-M   'P 1'
#
loop_
_entity.id
_entity.type
_entity.pdbx_description
1 polymer ?
#
loop_
_entity_poly.entity_id
_entity_poly.type
_entity_poly.pdbx_seq_one_letter_code
_entity_poly.pdbx_strand_id
1 'polypeptide(L)'
;MAEQYFGVGKPVQPVEYYGRKIIKAKYGPVFVDRHLRLYPIQGKGTAAEPKDTMLFRDGKAASRAMEVVNVWQVGRFHGGLMVDHRGEPVAIIRPETVRLYKDMTHVYEIDIDLATLPDKPDLTLMHTFAWMVPVPSRYAQRPEVKGVQAWEYQDQVILDFLDAQAKSEQQNGQNHVPRFYEYDVDKATAFALPPLKADTVHRLTAWHPVIQKPNATLKLGHLSDVHVNVRHLALQKSPACLIETTDGTPVPGTPPTPRASHLCNSFLALRDLIEQFGKAGRADALVITGDLIDFNRNIVPAETGSTIAEQWNAFNVLNQIRNGKLYQRGADDMLLYSLLRHAYRDLKLPVFLTTGNHEAYAVPYGVSPRTNPWVATAGALEQVGALKGTHGPRAIDPAKIEDLGKVASAGAGILGGILGGPLGGLAGRELGKHGSSKAADKAAEIYQDFDRASDWAEAKANAGIAADHNLTLYEICLAYGPTYAQVLTAKNFTPANFDWFFTLITPLSDWRLDYGPRQTLLGLDWGSGENYLNPLGGIDKLPEVDDKIRWVAEHLPSRADKQGLGILPRATQSLSEEQKFLLQGGRRRKRDIGASLTVFSHFTIVNYDGAIELSKQGRQIEPQQSPNALKTMRFEDNAGGWNLNNMGTCERNVDWYFHTCVAGHDQPNHDKVDYHLSGHSHRAGVYTVGLQHGGKLVQVRSAFDPGLSATQSTNKHGGPTKLIVSSSGGPLGTQNLNGELKQWLLTAPSGTLLNEADATPIRQVRTEAGNGKPRLAVALDYLHVDKVETPLVWVPPANGPLPPTSWTMQVGPLTDALQCIDKVRFWVFMADSEEGPAGWTQIDALLKPATDWRAQPRPGSYVMAAPLQPLLVRFDSSTCRMFCEVLLKEPTWPKGAEKLKGMFDVASSWVFPVGYQHGLIARRLGEQGEVPDWDWLSLTLNPSRYPAKGKTTKVNRE
;
A
#
# COMPACT_ATOMS: atom_id res chain seq x y z
N MET A 1 -10.91 42.27 12.88
CA MET A 1 -11.88 42.72 11.85
C MET A 1 -13.14 41.86 11.81
N ALA A 2 -13.06 40.54 11.57
CA ALA A 2 -14.24 39.66 11.52
C ALA A 2 -15.20 39.81 12.74
N GLU A 3 -14.70 39.75 13.98
CA GLU A 3 -15.51 39.88 15.20
C GLU A 3 -16.36 41.17 15.27
N GLN A 4 -15.89 42.25 14.65
CA GLN A 4 -16.54 43.56 14.65
C GLN A 4 -17.67 43.66 13.61
N TYR A 5 -17.65 42.82 12.56
CA TYR A 5 -18.64 42.83 11.47
C TYR A 5 -19.60 41.64 11.48
N PHE A 6 -19.22 40.48 12.04
CA PHE A 6 -20.13 39.34 12.19
C PHE A 6 -21.16 39.53 13.33
N GLY A 7 -20.96 40.54 14.17
CA GLY A 7 -21.90 40.98 15.20
C GLY A 7 -22.08 39.94 16.30
N VAL A 8 -21.51 40.21 17.48
CA VAL A 8 -21.93 39.57 18.72
C VAL A 8 -23.32 40.14 19.09
N GLY A 9 -24.36 39.68 18.39
CA GLY A 9 -25.74 39.91 18.82
C GLY A 9 -25.96 39.29 20.19
N LYS A 10 -26.89 39.85 20.99
CA LYS A 10 -27.26 39.28 22.30
C LYS A 10 -27.41 37.75 22.16
N PRO A 11 -26.76 36.95 23.03
CA PRO A 11 -26.70 35.51 22.83
C PRO A 11 -28.11 34.93 22.82
N VAL A 12 -28.44 34.15 21.78
CA VAL A 12 -29.16 32.90 22.05
C VAL A 12 -28.28 32.17 23.06
N GLN A 13 -28.82 31.71 24.19
CA GLN A 13 -28.00 31.19 25.29
C GLN A 13 -26.89 30.28 24.75
N PRO A 14 -25.61 30.60 25.00
CA PRO A 14 -24.53 29.79 24.49
C PRO A 14 -24.70 28.38 25.03
N VAL A 15 -24.80 27.41 24.12
CA VAL A 15 -24.74 26.01 24.51
C VAL A 15 -23.27 25.63 24.46
N GLU A 16 -22.73 25.24 25.61
CA GLU A 16 -21.38 24.70 25.70
C GLU A 16 -21.40 23.21 25.38
N TYR A 17 -20.70 22.82 24.32
CA TYR A 17 -20.43 21.42 24.00
C TYR A 17 -18.93 21.20 23.97
N TYR A 18 -18.42 20.31 24.83
CA TYR A 18 -16.98 20.05 24.96
C TYR A 18 -16.13 21.32 25.19
N GLY A 19 -16.65 22.30 25.95
CA GLY A 19 -15.98 23.57 26.21
C GLY A 19 -15.99 24.56 25.02
N ARG A 20 -16.79 24.30 23.97
CA ARG A 20 -16.93 25.18 22.81
C ARG A 20 -18.23 25.97 22.85
N LYS A 21 -18.12 27.27 22.59
CA LYS A 21 -19.25 28.20 22.51
C LYS A 21 -19.77 28.26 21.09
N ILE A 22 -20.99 27.77 20.87
CA ILE A 22 -21.68 27.86 19.58
C ILE A 22 -22.45 29.18 19.52
N ILE A 23 -22.26 29.98 18.47
CA ILE A 23 -22.87 31.30 18.33
C ILE A 23 -23.51 31.44 16.94
N LYS A 24 -24.82 31.69 16.88
CA LYS A 24 -25.49 32.06 15.62
C LYS A 24 -24.97 33.43 15.15
N ALA A 25 -24.32 33.46 14.00
CA ALA A 25 -23.74 34.67 13.42
C ALA A 25 -24.84 35.43 12.66
N LYS A 26 -25.49 36.39 13.33
CA LYS A 26 -26.64 37.14 12.76
C LYS A 26 -26.35 37.71 11.37
N TYR A 27 -25.15 38.26 11.15
CA TYR A 27 -24.76 38.85 9.87
C TYR A 27 -23.90 37.91 9.02
N GLY A 28 -23.70 36.65 9.44
CA GLY A 28 -22.99 35.64 8.66
C GLY A 28 -23.51 35.44 7.24
N PRO A 29 -24.83 35.42 6.98
CA PRO A 29 -25.37 35.32 5.63
C PRO A 29 -24.86 36.38 4.65
N VAL A 30 -24.60 37.60 5.12
CA VAL A 30 -24.06 38.69 4.29
C VAL A 30 -22.67 38.34 3.77
N PHE A 31 -21.86 37.65 4.57
CA PHE A 31 -20.53 37.22 4.18
C PHE A 31 -20.56 36.01 3.25
N VAL A 32 -21.47 35.06 3.49
CA VAL A 32 -21.68 33.93 2.58
C VAL A 32 -22.08 34.45 1.20
N ASP A 33 -23.04 35.37 1.14
CA ASP A 33 -23.47 35.98 -0.12
C ASP A 33 -22.33 36.73 -0.82
N ARG A 34 -21.54 37.48 -0.05
CA ARG A 34 -20.41 38.25 -0.58
C ARG A 34 -19.29 37.36 -1.11
N HIS A 35 -18.90 36.30 -0.41
CA HIS A 35 -17.66 35.56 -0.67
C HIS A 35 -17.85 34.18 -1.30
N LEU A 36 -18.92 33.44 -0.97
CA LEU A 36 -19.10 32.10 -1.49
C LEU A 36 -19.55 32.15 -2.96
N ARG A 37 -18.95 31.31 -3.79
CA ARG A 37 -19.36 31.10 -5.18
C ARG A 37 -19.58 29.63 -5.45
N LEU A 38 -20.49 29.34 -6.37
CA LEU A 38 -20.69 28.03 -6.95
C LEU A 38 -20.35 28.12 -8.45
N TYR A 39 -19.31 27.42 -8.87
CA TYR A 39 -18.86 27.39 -10.26
C TYR A 39 -19.05 26.01 -10.86
N PRO A 40 -19.20 25.88 -12.19
CA PRO A 40 -19.04 24.59 -12.87
C PRO A 40 -17.66 23.98 -12.55
N ILE A 41 -17.58 22.66 -12.38
CA ILE A 41 -16.32 21.98 -12.01
C ILE A 41 -15.20 22.13 -13.07
N GLN A 42 -15.56 22.54 -14.28
CA GLN A 42 -14.65 22.79 -15.39
C GLN A 42 -13.75 24.02 -15.17
N GLY A 43 -14.15 24.99 -14.34
CA GLY A 43 -13.37 26.20 -14.12
C GLY A 43 -13.95 27.16 -13.09
N LYS A 44 -13.07 27.91 -12.40
CA LYS A 44 -13.45 28.99 -11.48
C LYS A 44 -13.38 30.35 -12.19
N GLY A 45 -14.25 31.28 -11.83
CA GLY A 45 -14.20 32.66 -12.34
C GLY A 45 -13.05 33.48 -11.74
N THR A 46 -12.55 34.47 -12.49
CA THR A 46 -11.41 35.34 -12.11
C THR A 46 -11.74 36.83 -12.01
N ALA A 47 -13.01 37.20 -12.25
CA ALA A 47 -13.48 38.57 -12.32
C ALA A 47 -13.48 39.28 -10.95
N ALA A 48 -13.59 40.62 -11.00
CA ALA A 48 -13.75 41.53 -9.86
C ALA A 48 -14.86 41.07 -8.87
N GLU A 49 -14.86 41.59 -7.65
CA GLU A 49 -16.11 41.69 -6.84
C GLU A 49 -16.89 42.95 -7.27
N PRO A 50 -17.77 42.96 -8.30
CA PRO A 50 -18.91 43.86 -8.28
C PRO A 50 -20.01 43.25 -7.41
N LYS A 51 -20.90 44.09 -6.91
CA LYS A 51 -22.13 43.69 -6.21
C LYS A 51 -22.97 42.68 -7.00
N ASP A 52 -22.77 42.61 -8.31
CA ASP A 52 -23.46 41.74 -9.27
C ASP A 52 -22.89 40.30 -9.30
N THR A 53 -21.81 40.03 -8.57
CA THR A 53 -21.21 38.68 -8.44
C THR A 53 -21.56 37.96 -7.15
N MET A 54 -22.30 38.58 -6.22
CA MET A 54 -22.75 37.93 -4.98
C MET A 54 -23.48 36.60 -5.27
N LEU A 55 -23.47 35.65 -4.32
CA LEU A 55 -24.10 34.34 -4.51
C LEU A 55 -25.58 34.43 -4.89
N PHE A 56 -26.31 35.41 -4.33
CA PHE A 56 -27.72 35.68 -4.59
C PHE A 56 -27.99 36.84 -5.56
N ARG A 57 -26.95 37.58 -6.00
CA ARG A 57 -27.03 38.64 -7.04
C ARG A 57 -28.21 39.62 -6.92
N ASP A 58 -28.71 39.88 -5.71
CA ASP A 58 -29.98 40.60 -5.52
C ASP A 58 -29.85 42.13 -5.65
N GLY A 59 -28.63 42.65 -5.86
CA GLY A 59 -28.32 44.08 -6.02
C GLY A 59 -28.64 44.92 -4.78
N LYS A 60 -29.12 44.30 -3.70
CA LYS A 60 -29.48 44.88 -2.41
C LYS A 60 -28.56 44.28 -1.34
N ALA A 61 -28.57 44.80 -0.13
CA ALA A 61 -27.64 44.38 0.92
C ALA A 61 -28.00 42.97 1.46
N ALA A 62 -27.71 41.90 0.70
CA ALA A 62 -27.83 40.50 1.09
C ALA A 62 -29.20 40.10 1.68
N SER A 63 -30.27 40.79 1.27
CA SER A 63 -31.62 40.61 1.83
C SER A 63 -32.10 39.18 1.67
N ARG A 64 -31.89 38.59 0.49
CA ARG A 64 -32.30 37.21 0.24
C ARG A 64 -31.46 36.21 1.04
N ALA A 65 -30.15 36.41 1.11
CA ALA A 65 -29.27 35.54 1.87
C ALA A 65 -29.66 35.50 3.36
N MET A 66 -30.03 36.65 3.93
CA MET A 66 -30.49 36.74 5.33
C MET A 66 -31.79 35.96 5.61
N GLU A 67 -32.57 35.59 4.59
CA GLU A 67 -33.78 34.79 4.72
C GLU A 67 -33.51 33.28 4.65
N VAL A 68 -32.52 32.85 3.86
CA VAL A 68 -32.36 31.43 3.46
C VAL A 68 -31.01 30.80 3.85
N VAL A 69 -30.05 31.59 4.31
CA VAL A 69 -28.76 31.10 4.79
C VAL A 69 -28.71 31.20 6.31
N ASN A 70 -28.27 30.14 6.97
CA ASN A 70 -27.94 30.17 8.38
C ASN A 70 -26.45 29.94 8.58
N VAL A 71 -25.86 30.69 9.53
CA VAL A 71 -24.43 30.61 9.82
C VAL A 71 -24.23 30.55 11.33
N TRP A 72 -23.39 29.62 11.76
CA TRP A 72 -23.00 29.47 13.15
C TRP A 72 -21.48 29.40 13.27
N GLN A 73 -20.93 30.16 14.21
CA GLN A 73 -19.57 29.94 14.68
C GLN A 73 -19.60 28.73 15.62
N VAL A 74 -19.00 27.61 15.20
CA VAL A 74 -19.06 26.32 15.91
C VAL A 74 -17.78 26.01 16.68
N GLY A 75 -16.74 26.82 16.51
CA GLY A 75 -15.51 26.68 17.27
C GLY A 75 -14.37 27.56 16.78
N ARG A 76 -13.18 27.29 17.33
CA ARG A 76 -11.91 27.86 16.89
C ARG A 76 -11.18 26.89 15.98
N PHE A 77 -10.42 27.43 15.03
CA PHE A 77 -9.57 26.65 14.14
C PHE A 77 -8.21 26.41 14.82
N HIS A 78 -8.12 25.37 15.66
CA HIS A 78 -6.90 25.04 16.42
C HIS A 78 -6.57 23.54 16.43
N GLY A 79 -7.20 22.75 15.55
CA GLY A 79 -7.04 21.29 15.50
C GLY A 79 -7.91 20.55 16.53
N GLY A 80 -8.00 19.24 16.36
CA GLY A 80 -8.86 18.34 17.12
C GLY A 80 -10.28 18.22 16.55
N LEU A 81 -11.19 17.70 17.39
CA LEU A 81 -12.58 17.42 17.03
C LEU A 81 -13.34 18.69 16.61
N MET A 82 -14.08 18.63 15.52
CA MET A 82 -15.03 19.65 15.07
C MET A 82 -16.45 19.19 15.36
N VAL A 83 -17.30 20.14 15.75
CA VAL A 83 -18.72 19.91 16.02
C VAL A 83 -19.58 20.81 15.14
N ASP A 84 -20.81 20.38 14.86
CA ASP A 84 -21.85 21.20 14.23
C ASP A 84 -22.56 22.11 15.26
N HIS A 85 -23.53 22.90 14.79
CA HIS A 85 -24.31 23.84 15.57
C HIS A 85 -25.20 23.16 16.63
N ARG A 86 -25.40 21.83 16.52
CA ARG A 86 -26.10 21.00 17.50
C ARG A 86 -25.14 20.41 18.53
N GLY A 87 -23.83 20.63 18.38
CA GLY A 87 -22.79 20.05 19.23
C GLY A 87 -22.41 18.63 18.82
N GLU A 88 -22.84 18.16 17.64
CA GLU A 88 -22.50 16.81 17.16
C GLU A 88 -21.13 16.78 16.50
N PRO A 89 -20.30 15.77 16.78
CA PRO A 89 -19.03 15.57 16.08
C PRO A 89 -19.19 15.40 14.56
N VAL A 90 -18.41 16.13 13.76
CA VAL A 90 -18.49 16.10 12.29
C VAL A 90 -17.16 15.88 11.58
N ALA A 91 -16.04 16.26 12.17
CA ALA A 91 -14.72 16.08 11.55
C ALA A 91 -13.61 16.19 12.58
N ILE A 92 -12.38 15.86 12.18
CA ILE A 92 -11.16 16.09 12.96
C ILE A 92 -10.15 16.80 12.06
N ILE A 93 -9.41 17.75 12.64
CA ILE A 93 -8.28 18.41 11.97
C ILE A 93 -7.01 18.09 12.75
N ARG A 94 -5.96 17.65 12.06
CA ARG A 94 -4.65 17.42 12.70
C ARG A 94 -4.02 18.73 13.17
N PRO A 95 -3.39 18.75 14.36
CA PRO A 95 -2.64 19.92 14.83
C PRO A 95 -1.57 20.39 13.83
N GLU A 96 -0.94 19.48 13.09
CA GLU A 96 0.06 19.76 12.07
C GLU A 96 -0.56 20.52 10.89
N THR A 97 -1.75 20.11 10.45
CA THR A 97 -2.50 20.76 9.35
C THR A 97 -2.83 22.22 9.67
N VAL A 98 -3.14 22.53 10.93
CA VAL A 98 -3.45 23.91 11.36
C VAL A 98 -2.32 24.89 10.99
N ARG A 99 -1.07 24.43 11.02
CA ARG A 99 0.11 25.27 10.72
C ARG A 99 0.14 25.74 9.27
N LEU A 100 -0.48 25.00 8.35
CA LEU A 100 -0.61 25.36 6.94
C LEU A 100 -1.62 26.51 6.72
N TYR A 101 -2.59 26.66 7.64
CA TYR A 101 -3.68 27.63 7.57
C TYR A 101 -3.55 28.72 8.63
N LYS A 102 -2.35 29.33 8.75
CA LYS A 102 -1.95 30.25 9.83
C LYS A 102 -2.88 31.45 10.11
N ASP A 103 -3.63 31.91 9.11
CA ASP A 103 -4.52 33.09 9.23
C ASP A 103 -5.97 32.71 9.60
N MET A 104 -6.28 31.41 9.69
CA MET A 104 -7.62 30.91 10.08
C MET A 104 -7.73 30.83 11.61
N THR A 105 -8.83 31.37 12.14
CA THR A 105 -9.05 31.49 13.61
C THR A 105 -10.31 30.79 14.10
N HIS A 106 -11.32 30.70 13.25
CA HIS A 106 -12.66 30.25 13.60
C HIS A 106 -13.19 29.25 12.58
N VAL A 107 -14.07 28.37 13.04
CA VAL A 107 -14.81 27.43 12.20
C VAL A 107 -16.26 27.89 12.17
N TYR A 108 -16.79 27.98 10.96
CA TYR A 108 -18.20 28.29 10.72
C TYR A 108 -18.89 27.12 10.03
N GLU A 109 -20.09 26.82 10.48
CA GLU A 109 -21.03 25.98 9.74
C GLU A 109 -21.96 26.89 8.95
N ILE A 110 -22.19 26.52 7.69
CA ILE A 110 -23.08 27.22 6.76
C ILE A 110 -24.14 26.22 6.31
N ASP A 111 -25.39 26.57 6.57
CA ASP A 111 -26.56 25.86 6.04
C ASP A 111 -27.20 26.73 4.95
N ILE A 112 -27.32 26.15 3.76
CA ILE A 112 -27.83 26.82 2.56
C ILE A 112 -28.57 25.82 1.67
N ASP A 113 -29.79 26.19 1.30
CA ASP A 113 -30.54 25.48 0.25
C ASP A 113 -30.17 26.05 -1.13
N LEU A 114 -29.36 25.30 -1.87
CA LEU A 114 -28.88 25.69 -3.20
C LEU A 114 -30.00 25.83 -4.24
N ALA A 115 -31.18 25.22 -4.03
CA ALA A 115 -32.32 25.38 -4.92
C ALA A 115 -32.95 26.79 -4.82
N THR A 116 -32.65 27.53 -3.74
CA THR A 116 -33.12 28.90 -3.54
C THR A 116 -32.27 29.96 -4.23
N LEU A 117 -31.15 29.55 -4.86
CA LEU A 117 -30.29 30.45 -5.61
C LEU A 117 -31.03 31.01 -6.85
N PRO A 118 -30.84 32.29 -7.21
CA PRO A 118 -31.59 32.93 -8.30
C PRO A 118 -31.43 32.24 -9.65
N ASP A 119 -30.20 31.80 -9.95
CA ASP A 119 -29.85 31.14 -11.21
C ASP A 119 -30.33 29.70 -11.28
N LYS A 120 -30.75 29.10 -10.15
CA LYS A 120 -31.16 27.70 -10.04
C LYS A 120 -30.18 26.75 -10.75
N PRO A 121 -28.92 26.66 -10.26
CA PRO A 121 -27.89 25.86 -10.91
C PRO A 121 -28.36 24.41 -11.08
N ASP A 122 -28.04 23.80 -12.22
CA ASP A 122 -28.34 22.39 -12.46
C ASP A 122 -27.41 21.50 -11.63
N LEU A 123 -27.84 21.17 -10.42
CA LEU A 123 -27.06 20.35 -9.49
C LEU A 123 -26.94 18.87 -9.91
N THR A 124 -27.56 18.46 -11.02
CA THR A 124 -27.26 17.16 -11.66
C THR A 124 -25.89 17.17 -12.34
N LEU A 125 -25.36 18.36 -12.64
CA LEU A 125 -23.99 18.59 -13.07
C LEU A 125 -23.09 18.86 -11.86
N MET A 126 -21.82 18.48 -11.98
CA MET A 126 -20.84 18.71 -10.92
C MET A 126 -20.36 20.16 -10.91
N HIS A 127 -20.37 20.75 -9.72
CA HIS A 127 -19.94 22.11 -9.43
C HIS A 127 -18.79 22.10 -8.41
N THR A 128 -18.20 23.25 -8.13
CA THR A 128 -17.29 23.47 -7.01
C THR A 128 -17.70 24.69 -6.21
N PHE A 129 -17.64 24.59 -4.89
CA PHE A 129 -17.61 25.78 -4.05
C PHE A 129 -16.25 26.46 -4.14
N ALA A 130 -16.24 27.78 -4.02
CA ALA A 130 -15.04 28.59 -3.88
C ALA A 130 -15.32 29.76 -2.93
N TRP A 131 -14.51 29.90 -1.88
CA TRP A 131 -14.57 31.04 -0.96
C TRP A 131 -13.68 32.17 -1.44
N MET A 132 -14.27 33.14 -2.12
CA MET A 132 -13.54 34.19 -2.84
C MET A 132 -13.08 35.30 -1.90
N VAL A 133 -11.79 35.61 -1.98
CA VAL A 133 -11.15 36.74 -1.30
C VAL A 133 -10.41 37.61 -2.31
N PRO A 134 -10.27 38.93 -2.06
CA PRO A 134 -9.44 39.79 -2.90
C PRO A 134 -8.00 39.26 -2.96
N VAL A 135 -7.39 39.27 -4.15
CA VAL A 135 -5.99 38.88 -4.30
C VAL A 135 -5.10 39.89 -3.55
N PRO A 136 -4.30 39.46 -2.57
CA PRO A 136 -3.43 40.39 -1.84
C PRO A 136 -2.42 41.04 -2.78
N SER A 137 -2.11 42.33 -2.56
CA SER A 137 -1.23 43.11 -3.44
C SER A 137 0.14 42.46 -3.70
N ARG A 138 0.67 41.70 -2.73
CA ARG A 138 1.92 40.93 -2.87
C ARG A 138 1.88 39.84 -3.96
N TYR A 139 0.69 39.34 -4.33
CA TYR A 139 0.51 38.35 -5.40
C TYR A 139 0.10 38.97 -6.72
N ALA A 140 -0.38 40.21 -6.78
CA ALA A 140 -0.97 40.80 -7.99
C ALA A 140 -0.03 40.83 -9.21
N GLN A 141 1.30 40.76 -9.00
CA GLN A 141 2.31 40.73 -10.05
C GLN A 141 2.72 39.31 -10.49
N ARG A 142 2.22 38.27 -9.80
CA ARG A 142 2.54 36.88 -10.09
C ARG A 142 1.88 36.46 -11.41
N PRO A 143 2.62 35.83 -12.35
CA PRO A 143 2.05 35.35 -13.61
C PRO A 143 0.80 34.49 -13.45
N GLU A 144 0.76 33.66 -12.40
CA GLU A 144 -0.31 32.70 -12.10
C GLU A 144 -1.65 33.36 -11.74
N VAL A 145 -1.61 34.61 -11.25
CA VAL A 145 -2.80 35.38 -10.84
C VAL A 145 -2.85 36.75 -11.50
N LYS A 146 -2.07 36.98 -12.55
CA LYS A 146 -2.04 38.26 -13.26
C LYS A 146 -3.42 38.55 -13.87
N GLY A 147 -4.01 39.68 -13.49
CA GLY A 147 -5.35 40.06 -13.92
C GLY A 147 -6.49 39.37 -13.17
N VAL A 148 -6.18 38.50 -12.21
CA VAL A 148 -7.16 37.92 -11.27
C VAL A 148 -7.40 38.91 -10.14
N GLN A 149 -8.66 39.29 -9.91
CA GLN A 149 -9.00 40.28 -8.87
C GLN A 149 -9.44 39.64 -7.55
N ALA A 150 -10.12 38.50 -7.63
CA ALA A 150 -10.50 37.68 -6.50
C ALA A 150 -10.23 36.21 -6.82
N TRP A 151 -9.89 35.43 -5.79
CA TRP A 151 -9.58 34.01 -5.90
C TRP A 151 -9.99 33.26 -4.64
N GLU A 152 -9.94 31.93 -4.67
CA GLU A 152 -10.22 31.14 -3.48
C GLU A 152 -9.07 31.26 -2.46
N TYR A 153 -9.40 31.45 -1.17
CA TYR A 153 -8.35 31.54 -0.14
C TYR A 153 -7.48 30.27 -0.05
N GLN A 154 -8.05 29.07 -0.25
CA GLN A 154 -7.23 27.85 -0.26
C GLN A 154 -6.28 27.78 -1.47
N ASP A 155 -6.61 28.42 -2.59
CA ASP A 155 -5.66 28.56 -3.71
C ASP A 155 -4.43 29.39 -3.30
N GLN A 156 -4.58 30.34 -2.38
CA GLN A 156 -3.45 31.07 -1.78
C GLN A 156 -2.59 30.15 -0.92
N VAL A 157 -3.22 29.34 -0.05
CA VAL A 157 -2.50 28.40 0.83
C VAL A 157 -1.70 27.41 -0.01
N ILE A 158 -2.32 26.88 -1.07
CA ILE A 158 -1.66 25.98 -2.02
C ILE A 158 -0.51 26.71 -2.74
N LEU A 159 -0.71 27.93 -3.23
CA LEU A 159 0.36 28.67 -3.89
C LEU A 159 1.55 28.94 -2.95
N ASP A 160 1.29 29.36 -1.72
CA ASP A 160 2.31 29.59 -0.70
C ASP A 160 3.06 28.30 -0.34
N PHE A 161 2.34 27.18 -0.26
CA PHE A 161 2.91 25.86 -0.03
C PHE A 161 3.83 25.44 -1.18
N LEU A 162 3.37 25.52 -2.42
CA LEU A 162 4.15 25.15 -3.61
C LEU A 162 5.39 26.04 -3.77
N ASP A 163 5.27 27.34 -3.47
CA ASP A 163 6.40 28.27 -3.39
C ASP A 163 7.43 27.84 -2.33
N ALA A 164 6.95 27.37 -1.17
CA ALA A 164 7.83 26.87 -0.12
C ALA A 164 8.54 25.58 -0.54
N GLN A 165 7.86 24.68 -1.26
CA GLN A 165 8.50 23.48 -1.83
C GLN A 165 9.60 23.87 -2.83
N ALA A 166 9.30 24.78 -3.76
CA ALA A 166 10.28 25.27 -4.75
C ALA A 166 11.48 25.99 -4.12
N LYS A 167 11.26 26.77 -3.05
CA LYS A 167 12.35 27.43 -2.30
C LYS A 167 13.19 26.44 -1.51
N SER A 168 12.56 25.44 -0.89
CA SER A 168 13.26 24.39 -0.15
C SER A 168 14.20 23.60 -1.05
N GLU A 169 13.81 23.39 -2.31
CA GLU A 169 14.70 22.84 -3.34
C GLU A 169 15.96 23.69 -3.53
N GLN A 170 15.79 24.99 -3.71
CA GLN A 170 16.89 25.93 -3.94
C GLN A 170 17.81 26.10 -2.72
N GLN A 171 17.27 26.03 -1.51
CA GLN A 171 17.99 26.34 -0.27
C GLN A 171 18.57 25.11 0.43
N ASN A 172 17.84 24.00 0.42
CA ASN A 172 18.14 22.81 1.23
C ASN A 172 18.40 21.56 0.39
N GLY A 173 18.38 21.66 -0.95
CA GLY A 173 18.50 20.51 -1.85
C GLY A 173 17.34 19.51 -1.70
N GLN A 174 16.16 19.96 -1.28
CA GLN A 174 14.95 19.13 -1.32
C GLN A 174 14.46 19.03 -2.75
N ASN A 175 14.66 17.88 -3.36
CA ASN A 175 14.49 17.72 -4.78
C ASN A 175 13.00 17.61 -5.12
N HIS A 176 12.42 18.61 -5.79
CA HIS A 176 11.00 18.66 -6.13
C HIS A 176 10.81 18.54 -7.64
N VAL A 177 9.60 18.18 -8.05
CA VAL A 177 9.21 18.31 -9.45
C VAL A 177 9.22 19.79 -9.87
N PRO A 178 9.74 20.13 -11.06
CA PRO A 178 10.08 21.52 -11.41
C PRO A 178 8.86 22.40 -11.72
N ARG A 179 7.68 21.79 -11.91
CA ARG A 179 6.44 22.47 -12.30
C ARG A 179 5.25 21.80 -11.63
N PHE A 180 4.37 22.59 -11.03
CA PHE A 180 3.20 22.11 -10.30
C PHE A 180 1.91 22.32 -11.10
N TYR A 181 1.69 21.48 -12.11
CA TYR A 181 0.52 21.49 -13.00
C TYR A 181 -0.09 20.09 -13.11
N GLU A 182 -1.37 20.00 -13.44
CA GLU A 182 -2.00 18.70 -13.70
C GLU A 182 -1.25 17.93 -14.81
N TYR A 183 -1.10 16.63 -14.60
CA TYR A 183 -0.77 15.67 -15.66
C TYR A 183 -1.97 15.44 -16.58
N ASP A 184 -1.70 15.24 -17.86
CA ASP A 184 -2.70 14.81 -18.84
C ASP A 184 -2.91 13.28 -18.76
N VAL A 185 -3.71 12.85 -17.78
CA VAL A 185 -3.89 11.43 -17.44
C VAL A 185 -4.49 10.56 -18.56
N ASP A 186 -5.15 11.17 -19.53
CA ASP A 186 -5.66 10.50 -20.73
C ASP A 186 -4.52 9.99 -21.62
N LYS A 187 -3.34 10.62 -21.53
CA LYS A 187 -2.11 10.23 -22.24
C LYS A 187 -1.19 9.33 -21.41
N ALA A 188 -1.67 8.80 -20.29
CA ALA A 188 -0.85 7.91 -19.47
C ALA A 188 -0.55 6.60 -20.19
N THR A 189 0.70 6.15 -20.05
CA THR A 189 1.21 4.90 -20.62
C THR A 189 1.99 4.13 -19.57
N ALA A 190 2.34 2.89 -19.88
CA ALA A 190 3.21 2.07 -19.03
C ALA A 190 4.69 2.53 -19.04
N PHE A 191 5.09 3.40 -19.97
CA PHE A 191 6.52 3.65 -20.21
C PHE A 191 6.94 5.10 -19.94
N ALA A 192 6.01 6.01 -19.73
CA ALA A 192 6.34 7.41 -19.53
C ALA A 192 5.31 8.08 -18.62
N LEU A 193 5.81 9.07 -17.87
CA LEU A 193 4.93 10.02 -17.20
C LEU A 193 4.05 10.68 -18.26
N PRO A 194 2.75 10.86 -17.99
CA PRO A 194 1.93 11.68 -18.85
C PRO A 194 2.52 13.10 -18.94
N PRO A 195 2.31 13.83 -20.04
CA PRO A 195 2.81 15.19 -20.14
C PRO A 195 2.07 16.10 -19.14
N LEU A 196 2.80 17.06 -18.57
CA LEU A 196 2.19 18.14 -17.79
C LEU A 196 1.38 19.05 -18.73
N LYS A 197 0.21 19.49 -18.28
CA LYS A 197 -0.54 20.53 -18.97
C LYS A 197 0.19 21.88 -18.83
N ALA A 198 0.18 22.67 -19.88
CA ALA A 198 1.06 23.85 -19.99
C ALA A 198 0.39 25.19 -19.67
N ASP A 199 -0.93 25.22 -19.47
CA ASP A 199 -1.70 26.44 -19.24
C ASP A 199 -2.01 26.70 -17.75
N THR A 200 -2.30 27.96 -17.42
CA THR A 200 -2.56 28.41 -16.05
C THR A 200 -3.88 27.90 -15.46
N VAL A 201 -4.80 27.38 -16.28
CA VAL A 201 -6.08 26.81 -15.81
C VAL A 201 -5.85 25.47 -15.14
N HIS A 202 -4.80 24.75 -15.56
CA HIS A 202 -4.41 23.45 -15.02
C HIS A 202 -3.32 23.51 -13.94
N ARG A 203 -3.09 24.68 -13.34
CA ARG A 203 -2.26 24.76 -12.12
C ARG A 203 -2.94 23.99 -10.98
N LEU A 204 -2.16 23.49 -10.01
CA LEU A 204 -2.77 22.87 -8.82
C LEU A 204 -3.51 23.93 -7.99
N THR A 205 -4.77 23.67 -7.68
CA THR A 205 -5.66 24.56 -6.93
C THR A 205 -6.61 23.75 -6.05
N ALA A 206 -7.31 24.41 -5.13
CA ALA A 206 -8.33 23.74 -4.35
C ALA A 206 -9.54 23.41 -5.22
N TRP A 207 -10.25 22.33 -4.90
CA TRP A 207 -11.55 22.03 -5.51
C TRP A 207 -12.44 21.42 -4.44
N HIS A 208 -13.69 21.88 -4.37
CA HIS A 208 -14.68 21.43 -3.40
C HIS A 208 -15.92 20.94 -4.15
N PRO A 209 -15.88 19.70 -4.69
CA PRO A 209 -16.92 19.21 -5.59
C PRO A 209 -18.30 19.15 -4.92
N VAL A 210 -19.33 19.56 -5.66
CA VAL A 210 -20.72 19.53 -5.26
C VAL A 210 -21.53 18.89 -6.37
N ILE A 211 -22.35 17.90 -6.03
CA ILE A 211 -23.29 17.28 -6.95
C ILE A 211 -24.50 16.76 -6.17
N GLN A 212 -25.69 16.93 -6.72
CA GLN A 212 -26.90 16.33 -6.20
C GLN A 212 -27.12 14.97 -6.86
N LYS A 213 -27.36 13.94 -6.04
CA LYS A 213 -27.76 12.61 -6.52
C LYS A 213 -29.24 12.39 -6.15
N PRO A 214 -30.03 11.75 -7.03
CA PRO A 214 -31.47 11.57 -6.80
C PRO A 214 -31.78 10.43 -5.82
N ASN A 215 -30.81 9.54 -5.56
CA ASN A 215 -31.02 8.35 -4.73
C ASN A 215 -31.08 8.73 -3.25
N ALA A 216 -31.94 8.06 -2.48
CA ALA A 216 -32.06 8.27 -1.03
C ALA A 216 -30.84 7.76 -0.24
N THR A 217 -30.08 6.83 -0.82
CA THR A 217 -28.78 6.35 -0.35
C THR A 217 -27.82 6.35 -1.54
N LEU A 218 -26.55 6.63 -1.30
CA LEU A 218 -25.52 6.58 -2.33
C LEU A 218 -25.08 5.14 -2.59
N LYS A 219 -24.84 4.82 -3.86
CA LYS A 219 -24.00 3.69 -4.26
C LYS A 219 -22.53 4.07 -4.07
N LEU A 220 -21.82 3.34 -3.23
CA LEU A 220 -20.47 3.70 -2.79
C LEU A 220 -19.46 2.76 -3.44
N GLY A 221 -18.54 3.32 -4.23
CA GLY A 221 -17.29 2.64 -4.56
C GLY A 221 -16.29 2.83 -3.42
N HIS A 222 -15.49 1.80 -3.14
CA HIS A 222 -14.39 1.87 -2.19
C HIS A 222 -13.11 1.29 -2.79
N LEU A 223 -12.03 2.06 -2.72
CA LEU A 223 -10.68 1.68 -3.09
C LEU A 223 -9.74 1.91 -1.90
N SER A 224 -8.69 1.13 -1.80
CA SER A 224 -7.62 1.28 -0.82
C SER A 224 -6.35 0.65 -1.38
N ASP A 225 -5.20 0.88 -0.74
CA ASP A 225 -3.91 0.31 -1.14
C ASP A 225 -3.65 0.55 -2.63
N VAL A 226 -3.75 1.80 -3.10
CA VAL A 226 -3.69 2.10 -4.53
C VAL A 226 -2.26 2.36 -5.02
N HIS A 227 -1.35 2.75 -4.13
CA HIS A 227 0.11 2.78 -4.32
C HIS A 227 0.53 3.37 -5.68
N VAL A 228 0.12 4.60 -5.98
CA VAL A 228 0.60 5.32 -7.17
C VAL A 228 2.12 5.45 -7.06
N ASN A 229 2.83 4.92 -8.06
CA ASN A 229 4.28 4.79 -8.02
C ASN A 229 4.91 4.96 -9.41
N VAL A 230 5.48 6.14 -9.68
CA VAL A 230 6.14 6.45 -10.96
C VAL A 230 7.35 5.56 -11.25
N ARG A 231 7.93 4.88 -10.25
CA ARG A 231 9.01 3.91 -10.44
C ARG A 231 8.63 2.76 -11.37
N HIS A 232 7.35 2.38 -11.41
CA HIS A 232 6.85 1.35 -12.33
C HIS A 232 7.18 1.68 -13.78
N LEU A 233 7.12 2.97 -14.13
CA LEU A 233 7.44 3.47 -15.48
C LEU A 233 8.92 3.34 -15.82
N ALA A 234 9.80 3.44 -14.82
CA ALA A 234 11.23 3.20 -15.00
C ALA A 234 11.53 1.70 -15.13
N LEU A 235 10.95 0.88 -14.24
CA LEU A 235 11.13 -0.57 -14.26
C LEU A 235 10.66 -1.20 -15.59
N GLN A 236 9.52 -0.75 -16.10
CA GLN A 236 8.95 -1.24 -17.36
C GLN A 236 9.85 -0.98 -18.59
N LYS A 237 10.83 -0.06 -18.49
CA LYS A 237 11.82 0.21 -19.55
C LYS A 237 13.02 -0.73 -19.52
N SER A 238 13.14 -1.61 -18.53
CA SER A 238 14.32 -2.47 -18.43
C SER A 238 14.41 -3.39 -19.64
N PRO A 239 15.54 -3.38 -20.39
CA PRO A 239 15.72 -4.26 -21.54
C PRO A 239 16.20 -5.67 -21.13
N ALA A 240 16.33 -5.94 -19.82
CA ALA A 240 16.84 -7.20 -19.32
C ALA A 240 15.90 -8.38 -19.65
N CYS A 241 16.48 -9.46 -20.18
CA CYS A 241 15.77 -10.66 -20.59
C CYS A 241 16.18 -11.84 -19.70
N LEU A 242 15.27 -12.79 -19.45
CA LEU A 242 15.57 -13.94 -18.60
C LEU A 242 16.67 -14.84 -19.17
N ILE A 243 16.59 -15.07 -20.49
CA ILE A 243 17.50 -15.94 -21.24
C ILE A 243 17.83 -15.18 -22.52
N GLU A 244 19.08 -14.74 -22.63
CA GLU A 244 19.58 -13.96 -23.75
C GLU A 244 20.94 -14.49 -24.21
N THR A 245 21.26 -14.22 -25.47
CA THR A 245 22.58 -14.47 -26.05
C THR A 245 23.60 -13.45 -25.52
N THR A 246 24.88 -13.71 -25.78
CA THR A 246 26.01 -12.87 -25.33
C THR A 246 26.04 -11.47 -25.98
N ASP A 247 25.27 -11.25 -27.05
CA ASP A 247 25.03 -9.93 -27.63
C ASP A 247 23.84 -9.18 -26.99
N GLY A 248 23.15 -9.79 -26.03
CA GLY A 248 22.03 -9.21 -25.31
C GLY A 248 20.68 -9.27 -26.04
N THR A 249 20.55 -10.15 -27.04
CA THR A 249 19.26 -10.41 -27.70
C THR A 249 18.55 -11.62 -27.06
N PRO A 250 17.21 -11.65 -26.99
CA PRO A 250 16.49 -12.82 -26.47
C PRO A 250 16.84 -14.09 -27.26
N VAL A 251 17.09 -15.20 -26.57
CA VAL A 251 17.39 -16.47 -27.25
C VAL A 251 16.20 -16.90 -28.11
N PRO A 252 16.40 -17.37 -29.36
CA PRO A 252 15.32 -17.91 -30.17
C PRO A 252 14.50 -18.97 -29.42
N GLY A 253 13.18 -18.83 -29.43
CA GLY A 253 12.27 -19.72 -28.68
C GLY A 253 11.88 -19.21 -27.29
N THR A 254 12.42 -18.07 -26.85
CA THR A 254 11.98 -17.32 -25.66
C THR A 254 11.04 -16.16 -26.06
N PRO A 255 10.29 -15.58 -25.12
CA PRO A 255 9.45 -14.41 -25.43
C PRO A 255 10.27 -13.24 -26.00
N PRO A 256 9.76 -12.53 -27.03
CA PRO A 256 10.51 -11.48 -27.71
C PRO A 256 10.60 -10.17 -26.91
N THR A 257 9.86 -10.05 -25.81
CA THR A 257 9.79 -8.84 -24.97
C THR A 257 10.46 -9.06 -23.61
N PRO A 258 11.18 -8.07 -23.07
CA PRO A 258 11.70 -8.10 -21.71
C PRO A 258 10.60 -8.37 -20.68
N ARG A 259 10.89 -9.15 -19.64
CA ARG A 259 9.83 -9.55 -18.68
C ARG A 259 9.25 -8.39 -17.88
N ALA A 260 10.01 -7.33 -17.68
CA ALA A 260 9.53 -6.13 -17.00
C ALA A 260 8.32 -5.48 -17.70
N SER A 261 8.09 -5.75 -19.00
CA SER A 261 6.90 -5.25 -19.72
C SER A 261 5.59 -5.84 -19.20
N HIS A 262 5.63 -6.93 -18.42
CA HIS A 262 4.45 -7.54 -17.77
C HIS A 262 4.16 -6.99 -16.36
N LEU A 263 4.93 -5.99 -15.91
CA LEU A 263 4.72 -5.38 -14.60
C LEU A 263 3.31 -4.78 -14.49
N CYS A 264 2.61 -5.07 -13.39
CA CYS A 264 1.34 -4.43 -13.05
C CYS A 264 1.59 -2.99 -12.61
N ASN A 265 1.14 -2.03 -13.43
CA ASN A 265 1.32 -0.61 -13.17
C ASN A 265 0.14 -0.09 -12.34
N SER A 266 0.40 0.27 -11.08
CA SER A 266 -0.64 0.67 -10.13
C SER A 266 -1.46 1.86 -10.60
N PHE A 267 -0.83 2.86 -11.23
CA PHE A 267 -1.55 4.05 -11.70
C PHE A 267 -2.53 3.71 -12.82
N LEU A 268 -2.12 2.88 -13.79
CA LEU A 268 -3.00 2.47 -14.88
C LEU A 268 -4.18 1.61 -14.38
N ALA A 269 -3.92 0.74 -13.39
CA ALA A 269 -4.97 -0.04 -12.74
C ALA A 269 -5.95 0.84 -11.97
N LEU A 270 -5.45 1.81 -11.19
CA LEU A 270 -6.26 2.77 -10.45
C LEU A 270 -7.12 3.63 -11.39
N ARG A 271 -6.54 4.13 -12.48
CA ARG A 271 -7.26 4.93 -13.48
C ARG A 271 -8.44 4.14 -14.06
N ASP A 272 -8.20 2.92 -14.51
CA ASP A 272 -9.28 2.05 -15.02
C ASP A 272 -10.32 1.78 -13.94
N LEU A 273 -9.94 1.49 -12.70
CA LEU A 273 -10.92 1.29 -11.63
C LEU A 273 -11.80 2.51 -11.38
N ILE A 274 -11.22 3.72 -11.38
CA ILE A 274 -11.97 4.98 -11.25
C ILE A 274 -12.93 5.16 -12.44
N GLU A 275 -12.48 4.91 -13.67
CA GLU A 275 -13.33 4.92 -14.88
C GLU A 275 -14.45 3.88 -14.78
N GLN A 276 -14.15 2.67 -14.32
CA GLN A 276 -15.11 1.59 -14.12
C GLN A 276 -16.17 2.00 -13.11
N PHE A 277 -15.81 2.59 -11.97
CA PHE A 277 -16.77 3.11 -10.99
C PHE A 277 -17.57 4.32 -11.51
N GLY A 278 -16.94 5.16 -12.34
CA GLY A 278 -17.56 6.32 -12.99
C GLY A 278 -18.56 5.96 -14.10
N LYS A 279 -18.62 4.70 -14.56
CA LYS A 279 -19.63 4.24 -15.53
C LYS A 279 -21.05 4.51 -14.99
N ALA A 280 -21.91 5.00 -15.88
CA ALA A 280 -23.26 5.42 -15.53
C ALA A 280 -24.03 4.35 -14.71
N GLY A 281 -24.57 4.77 -13.58
CA GLY A 281 -25.37 3.93 -12.69
C GLY A 281 -24.59 2.96 -11.79
N ARG A 282 -23.23 2.95 -11.84
CA ARG A 282 -22.39 2.07 -11.02
C ARG A 282 -22.14 2.63 -9.63
N ALA A 283 -21.33 3.68 -9.48
CA ALA A 283 -21.15 4.39 -8.20
C ALA A 283 -21.69 5.81 -8.28
N ASP A 284 -22.30 6.27 -7.20
CA ASP A 284 -22.71 7.66 -7.01
C ASP A 284 -21.59 8.50 -6.39
N ALA A 285 -20.75 7.86 -5.57
CA ALA A 285 -19.55 8.43 -4.97
C ALA A 285 -18.47 7.36 -4.80
N LEU A 286 -17.21 7.80 -4.74
CA LEU A 286 -16.05 6.96 -4.47
C LEU A 286 -15.43 7.37 -3.14
N VAL A 287 -14.99 6.39 -2.34
CA VAL A 287 -14.17 6.61 -1.15
C VAL A 287 -12.85 5.89 -1.34
N ILE A 288 -11.73 6.59 -1.18
CA ILE A 288 -10.38 6.00 -1.24
C ILE A 288 -9.72 6.13 0.12
N THR A 289 -9.36 5.01 0.75
CA THR A 289 -8.81 4.99 2.11
C THR A 289 -7.31 4.71 2.12
N GLY A 290 -6.50 5.78 2.11
CA GLY A 290 -5.07 5.70 2.37
C GLY A 290 -4.21 4.92 1.37
N ASP A 291 -2.91 5.00 1.57
CA ASP A 291 -1.87 4.38 0.73
C ASP A 291 -2.09 4.71 -0.75
N LEU A 292 -2.24 6.01 -0.97
CA LEU A 292 -2.47 6.68 -2.24
C LEU A 292 -1.22 6.72 -3.09
N ILE A 293 -0.07 6.91 -2.45
CA ILE A 293 1.26 6.86 -3.03
C ILE A 293 2.10 5.84 -2.26
N ASP A 294 3.25 5.43 -2.79
CA ASP A 294 4.18 4.60 -2.02
C ASP A 294 5.10 5.42 -1.11
N PHE A 295 5.64 6.52 -1.65
CA PHE A 295 6.62 7.38 -0.98
C PHE A 295 6.48 8.81 -1.49
N ASN A 296 6.78 9.78 -0.64
CA ASN A 296 6.81 11.18 -1.04
C ASN A 296 7.90 11.49 -2.06
N ARG A 297 9.04 10.78 -2.00
CA ARG A 297 10.17 10.95 -2.93
C ARG A 297 10.31 9.73 -3.81
N ASN A 298 10.36 9.94 -5.11
CA ASN A 298 10.46 8.85 -6.07
C ASN A 298 11.35 9.19 -7.26
N ILE A 299 11.69 8.16 -8.02
CA ILE A 299 12.59 8.25 -9.16
C ILE A 299 11.90 8.94 -10.34
N VAL A 300 12.59 9.84 -11.03
CA VAL A 300 12.11 10.49 -12.26
C VAL A 300 12.35 9.54 -13.43
N PRO A 301 11.32 8.94 -14.06
CA PRO A 301 11.52 7.87 -15.04
C PRO A 301 12.27 8.29 -16.31
N ALA A 302 12.34 9.59 -16.61
CA ALA A 302 13.09 10.11 -17.75
C ALA A 302 14.61 10.16 -17.49
N GLU A 303 15.02 10.20 -16.22
CA GLU A 303 16.43 10.38 -15.80
C GLU A 303 17.11 9.04 -15.46
N THR A 304 16.41 7.90 -15.58
CA THR A 304 16.94 6.57 -15.22
C THR A 304 17.84 5.94 -16.28
N GLY A 305 17.95 6.55 -17.46
CA GLY A 305 18.62 5.96 -18.62
C GLY A 305 17.82 4.83 -19.27
N SER A 306 18.40 4.25 -20.32
CA SER A 306 17.77 3.21 -21.16
C SER A 306 18.52 1.88 -21.12
N THR A 307 19.75 1.86 -20.60
CA THR A 307 20.54 0.64 -20.43
C THR A 307 20.33 0.01 -19.05
N ILE A 308 20.64 -1.29 -18.93
CA ILE A 308 20.59 -2.03 -17.66
C ILE A 308 21.51 -1.37 -16.62
N ALA A 309 22.75 -1.05 -17.02
CA ALA A 309 23.72 -0.43 -16.14
C ALA A 309 23.26 0.92 -15.59
N GLU A 310 22.68 1.79 -16.43
CA GLU A 310 22.13 3.08 -16.00
C GLU A 310 20.97 2.89 -15.01
N GLN A 311 20.03 1.99 -15.31
CA GLN A 311 18.89 1.73 -14.43
C GLN A 311 19.32 1.18 -13.07
N TRP A 312 20.20 0.17 -13.05
CA TRP A 312 20.71 -0.41 -11.79
C TRP A 312 21.44 0.63 -10.95
N ASN A 313 22.25 1.49 -11.58
CA ASN A 313 22.93 2.59 -10.88
C ASN A 313 21.92 3.64 -10.35
N ALA A 314 20.86 3.91 -11.12
CA ALA A 314 19.80 4.83 -10.71
C ALA A 314 18.98 4.29 -9.53
N PHE A 315 18.74 2.97 -9.48
CA PHE A 315 18.04 2.29 -8.39
C PHE A 315 18.90 2.08 -7.12
N ASN A 316 20.20 2.42 -7.12
CA ASN A 316 20.98 2.46 -5.89
C ASN A 316 20.55 3.66 -5.04
N VAL A 317 19.50 3.48 -4.24
CA VAL A 317 18.88 4.56 -3.47
C VAL A 317 19.86 5.13 -2.45
N LEU A 318 20.74 4.33 -1.84
CA LEU A 318 21.76 4.82 -0.90
C LEU A 318 22.66 5.90 -1.52
N ASN A 319 23.07 5.71 -2.79
CA ASN A 319 23.88 6.68 -3.52
C ASN A 319 23.05 7.84 -4.09
N GLN A 320 21.84 7.54 -4.57
CA GLN A 320 21.10 8.45 -5.43
C GLN A 320 20.03 9.26 -4.71
N ILE A 321 19.66 8.95 -3.46
CA ILE A 321 18.59 9.68 -2.76
C ILE A 321 18.89 11.16 -2.54
N ARG A 322 20.14 11.60 -2.69
CA ARG A 322 20.51 13.03 -2.66
C ARG A 322 20.55 13.67 -4.05
N ASN A 323 20.49 12.89 -5.13
CA ASN A 323 20.46 13.39 -6.50
C ASN A 323 19.09 14.00 -6.82
N GLY A 324 19.07 15.31 -7.07
CA GLY A 324 17.83 16.05 -7.26
C GLY A 324 17.18 16.05 -8.60
N LYS A 325 17.92 15.64 -9.62
CA LYS A 325 17.34 15.36 -10.91
C LYS A 325 16.66 14.00 -10.89
N LEU A 326 17.22 13.05 -10.14
CA LEU A 326 16.78 11.66 -10.17
C LEU A 326 15.70 11.33 -9.14
N TYR A 327 15.79 11.80 -7.89
CA TYR A 327 14.81 11.47 -6.83
C TYR A 327 14.06 12.69 -6.35
N GLN A 328 12.89 12.93 -6.95
CA GLN A 328 12.06 14.12 -6.74
C GLN A 328 10.83 13.83 -5.87
N ARG A 329 10.35 14.87 -5.18
CA ARG A 329 9.15 14.88 -4.35
C ARG A 329 7.96 15.46 -5.10
N GLY A 330 6.79 14.85 -4.93
CA GLY A 330 5.50 15.35 -5.42
C GLY A 330 5.04 14.80 -6.77
N ALA A 331 5.83 13.96 -7.45
CA ALA A 331 5.44 13.37 -8.73
C ALA A 331 4.20 12.46 -8.59
N ASP A 332 4.22 11.57 -7.59
CA ASP A 332 3.12 10.64 -7.32
C ASP A 332 1.87 11.40 -6.82
N ASP A 333 2.04 12.39 -5.92
CA ASP A 333 0.96 13.25 -5.42
C ASP A 333 0.25 14.02 -6.55
N MET A 334 1.03 14.60 -7.47
CA MET A 334 0.48 15.33 -8.61
C MET A 334 -0.28 14.41 -9.57
N LEU A 335 0.20 13.18 -9.75
CA LEU A 335 -0.44 12.19 -10.61
C LEU A 335 -1.78 11.75 -10.02
N LEU A 336 -1.83 11.51 -8.70
CA LEU A 336 -3.06 11.27 -7.96
C LEU A 336 -4.03 12.46 -8.06
N TYR A 337 -3.58 13.67 -7.75
CA TYR A 337 -4.40 14.90 -7.84
C TYR A 337 -5.02 15.05 -9.24
N SER A 338 -4.23 14.81 -10.28
CA SER A 338 -4.69 14.91 -11.68
C SER A 338 -5.76 13.87 -12.00
N LEU A 339 -5.66 12.67 -11.42
CA LEU A 339 -6.66 11.63 -11.57
C LEU A 339 -7.96 11.94 -10.81
N LEU A 340 -7.87 12.54 -9.61
CA LEU A 340 -9.05 13.05 -8.89
C LEU A 340 -9.78 14.13 -9.71
N ARG A 341 -9.02 15.04 -10.34
CA ARG A 341 -9.56 16.05 -11.25
C ARG A 341 -10.28 15.45 -12.45
N HIS A 342 -9.74 14.38 -13.04
CA HIS A 342 -10.40 13.62 -14.09
C HIS A 342 -11.72 13.00 -13.60
N ALA A 343 -11.73 12.38 -12.42
CA ALA A 343 -12.96 11.82 -11.83
C ALA A 343 -14.06 12.89 -11.66
N TYR A 344 -13.69 14.10 -11.23
CA TYR A 344 -14.64 15.19 -11.05
C TYR A 344 -15.17 15.73 -12.38
N ARG A 345 -14.26 16.08 -13.30
CA ARG A 345 -14.59 16.79 -14.54
C ARG A 345 -15.25 15.89 -15.58
N ASP A 346 -14.72 14.69 -15.75
CA ASP A 346 -15.00 13.84 -16.90
C ASP A 346 -15.99 12.73 -16.52
N LEU A 347 -15.91 12.22 -15.28
CA LEU A 347 -16.79 11.15 -14.78
C LEU A 347 -17.94 11.64 -13.88
N LYS A 348 -17.92 12.91 -13.44
CA LYS A 348 -18.90 13.48 -12.48
C LYS A 348 -19.01 12.63 -11.20
N LEU A 349 -17.88 12.07 -10.78
CA LEU A 349 -17.77 11.14 -9.66
C LEU A 349 -17.10 11.85 -8.48
N PRO A 350 -17.84 12.19 -7.41
CA PRO A 350 -17.24 12.79 -6.22
C PRO A 350 -16.39 11.73 -5.49
N VAL A 351 -15.23 12.15 -4.98
CA VAL A 351 -14.26 11.29 -4.31
C VAL A 351 -13.98 11.82 -2.90
N PHE A 352 -14.14 10.96 -1.90
CA PHE A 352 -13.79 11.21 -0.51
C PHE A 352 -12.53 10.43 -0.15
N LEU A 353 -11.65 11.02 0.66
CA LEU A 353 -10.33 10.48 0.95
C LEU A 353 -10.07 10.42 2.46
N THR A 354 -9.28 9.44 2.88
CA THR A 354 -8.58 9.40 4.18
C THR A 354 -7.14 8.99 3.95
N THR A 355 -6.27 9.11 4.96
CA THR A 355 -4.85 8.73 4.84
C THR A 355 -4.55 7.31 5.32
N GLY A 356 -3.46 6.76 4.79
CA GLY A 356 -2.78 5.55 5.22
C GLY A 356 -1.38 5.89 5.73
N ASN A 357 -0.52 4.88 5.88
CA ASN A 357 0.84 5.09 6.35
C ASN A 357 1.78 5.60 5.25
N HIS A 358 1.56 5.25 3.99
CA HIS A 358 2.51 5.58 2.92
C HIS A 358 2.55 7.07 2.55
N GLU A 359 1.46 7.83 2.78
CA GLU A 359 1.49 9.29 2.65
C GLU A 359 2.51 9.93 3.61
N ALA A 360 2.89 9.26 4.71
CA ALA A 360 3.90 9.73 5.64
C ALA A 360 5.32 9.26 5.30
N TYR A 361 5.51 8.36 4.34
CA TYR A 361 6.82 7.81 3.99
C TYR A 361 7.64 8.78 3.15
N ALA A 362 8.88 9.00 3.56
CA ALA A 362 9.77 9.96 2.92
C ALA A 362 10.48 9.36 1.70
N VAL A 363 11.11 8.19 1.86
CA VAL A 363 12.08 7.65 0.89
C VAL A 363 11.73 6.23 0.48
N PRO A 364 12.10 5.80 -0.73
CA PRO A 364 11.79 4.47 -1.17
C PRO A 364 12.80 3.45 -0.65
N TYR A 365 12.38 2.18 -0.61
CA TYR A 365 13.23 1.01 -0.38
C TYR A 365 13.34 0.13 -1.64
N GLY A 366 14.15 -0.92 -1.58
CA GLY A 366 14.31 -1.93 -2.62
C GLY A 366 13.04 -2.75 -2.86
N VAL A 367 12.92 -3.37 -4.03
CA VAL A 367 11.71 -4.14 -4.43
C VAL A 367 11.51 -5.46 -3.68
N SER A 368 12.54 -5.99 -3.01
CA SER A 368 12.42 -7.15 -2.13
C SER A 368 13.32 -6.93 -0.91
N PRO A 369 12.89 -6.06 0.02
CA PRO A 369 13.72 -5.62 1.14
C PRO A 369 14.10 -6.80 2.05
N ARG A 370 15.39 -6.90 2.38
CA ARG A 370 15.95 -8.00 3.17
C ARG A 370 16.35 -7.52 4.56
N THR A 371 16.21 -8.40 5.54
CA THR A 371 16.56 -8.11 6.95
C THR A 371 17.99 -8.56 7.26
N ASN A 372 18.96 -8.03 6.52
CA ASN A 372 20.38 -8.36 6.71
C ASN A 372 20.98 -7.67 7.96
N PRO A 373 22.21 -8.02 8.38
CA PRO A 373 22.84 -7.44 9.57
C PRO A 373 22.98 -5.90 9.52
N TRP A 374 23.19 -5.32 8.34
CA TRP A 374 23.29 -3.87 8.18
C TRP A 374 21.94 -3.20 8.49
N VAL A 375 20.84 -3.71 7.92
CA VAL A 375 19.48 -3.17 8.13
C VAL A 375 19.06 -3.29 9.60
N ALA A 376 19.33 -4.44 10.24
CA ALA A 376 19.04 -4.63 11.66
C ALA A 376 19.82 -3.63 12.54
N THR A 377 21.09 -3.40 12.22
CA THR A 377 21.95 -2.44 12.94
C THR A 377 21.48 -1.01 12.75
N ALA A 378 21.11 -0.62 11.53
CA ALA A 378 20.55 0.69 11.22
C ALA A 378 19.27 0.95 12.04
N GLY A 379 18.34 -0.02 12.08
CA GLY A 379 17.11 0.10 12.89
C GLY A 379 17.38 0.25 14.39
N ALA A 380 18.33 -0.51 14.94
CA ALA A 380 18.72 -0.40 16.35
C ALA A 380 19.33 0.98 16.68
N LEU A 381 20.21 1.50 15.82
CA LEU A 381 20.81 2.83 15.99
C LEU A 381 19.75 3.94 15.88
N GLU A 382 18.78 3.81 14.98
CA GLU A 382 17.66 4.74 14.90
C GLU A 382 16.79 4.72 16.15
N GLN A 383 16.55 3.53 16.72
CA GLN A 383 15.73 3.37 17.91
C GLN A 383 16.29 4.16 19.10
N VAL A 384 17.61 4.16 19.29
CA VAL A 384 18.29 4.95 20.33
C VAL A 384 18.58 6.40 19.91
N GLY A 385 18.21 6.79 18.69
CA GLY A 385 18.44 8.14 18.17
C GLY A 385 19.91 8.45 17.87
N ALA A 386 20.72 7.43 17.60
CA ALA A 386 22.15 7.59 17.32
C ALA A 386 22.45 8.02 15.88
N LEU A 387 21.52 7.96 14.93
CA LEU A 387 21.77 8.40 13.55
C LEU A 387 21.35 9.85 13.32
N LYS A 388 22.28 10.67 12.81
CA LYS A 388 22.10 12.10 12.50
C LYS A 388 21.85 12.33 11.01
N GLY A 389 20.88 13.19 10.70
CA GLY A 389 20.49 13.53 9.32
C GLY A 389 19.27 12.75 8.84
N THR A 390 18.73 13.14 7.69
CA THR A 390 17.39 12.71 7.25
C THR A 390 17.41 11.34 6.56
N HIS A 391 18.26 11.06 5.57
CA HIS A 391 18.35 9.74 4.90
C HIS A 391 19.72 9.45 4.24
N GLY A 392 19.92 8.20 3.81
CA GLY A 392 21.15 7.72 3.15
C GLY A 392 22.27 7.39 4.14
N PRO A 393 23.55 7.51 3.74
CA PRO A 393 24.68 7.46 4.65
C PRO A 393 24.57 8.56 5.73
N ARG A 394 24.32 8.17 6.97
CA ARG A 394 24.16 9.09 8.12
C ARG A 394 25.36 9.02 9.05
N ALA A 395 25.65 10.11 9.73
CA ALA A 395 26.65 10.12 10.78
C ALA A 395 26.08 9.47 12.04
N ILE A 396 26.91 8.75 12.79
CA ILE A 396 26.55 8.21 14.10
C ILE A 396 26.92 9.22 15.18
N ASP A 397 26.07 9.41 16.18
CA ASP A 397 26.34 10.16 17.40
C ASP A 397 26.95 9.25 18.47
N PRO A 398 28.26 9.33 18.73
CA PRO A 398 28.92 8.44 19.69
C PRO A 398 28.33 8.54 21.10
N ALA A 399 27.79 9.70 21.50
CA ALA A 399 27.21 9.89 22.82
C ALA A 399 25.91 9.09 23.05
N LYS A 400 25.24 8.68 21.96
CA LYS A 400 24.01 7.88 22.00
C LYS A 400 24.27 6.38 21.82
N ILE A 401 25.48 6.02 21.39
CA ILE A 401 25.88 4.63 21.20
C ILE A 401 25.99 3.89 22.55
N GLU A 402 26.43 4.55 23.62
CA GLU A 402 26.48 3.95 24.97
C GLU A 402 25.09 3.51 25.49
N ASP A 403 24.03 4.22 25.08
CA ASP A 403 22.66 3.86 25.43
C ASP A 403 22.22 2.57 24.72
N LEU A 404 22.81 2.23 23.57
CA LEU A 404 22.63 0.93 22.91
C LEU A 404 23.11 -0.22 23.82
N GLY A 405 24.26 -0.04 24.49
CA GLY A 405 24.79 -1.00 25.46
C GLY A 405 23.91 -1.15 26.72
N LYS A 406 23.23 -0.07 27.13
CA LYS A 406 22.24 -0.10 28.25
C LYS A 406 20.94 -0.79 27.84
N VAL A 407 20.46 -0.57 26.61
CA VAL A 407 19.29 -1.26 26.04
C VAL A 407 19.59 -2.74 25.81
N ALA A 408 20.81 -3.09 25.39
CA ALA A 408 21.29 -4.46 25.24
C ALA A 408 21.39 -5.22 26.59
N SER A 409 21.82 -4.53 27.66
CA SER A 409 21.99 -5.12 28.99
C SER A 409 20.70 -5.16 29.83
N ALA A 410 19.83 -4.15 29.73
CA ALA A 410 18.49 -4.19 30.32
C ALA A 410 17.53 -5.11 29.53
N GLY A 411 17.83 -5.34 28.25
CA GLY A 411 17.07 -6.18 27.33
C GLY A 411 17.84 -7.44 26.91
N ALA A 412 18.60 -8.09 27.79
CA ALA A 412 19.32 -9.32 27.43
C ALA A 412 18.39 -10.44 26.91
N GLY A 413 17.09 -10.41 27.22
CA GLY A 413 16.06 -11.26 26.59
C GLY A 413 15.37 -10.65 25.35
N ILE A 414 15.43 -9.34 25.16
CA ILE A 414 14.72 -8.59 24.12
C ILE A 414 15.66 -8.27 22.94
N LEU A 415 16.82 -7.66 23.19
CA LEU A 415 17.92 -7.67 22.23
C LEU A 415 18.45 -9.07 22.01
N GLY A 416 18.43 -9.97 23.00
CA GLY A 416 18.75 -11.38 22.79
C GLY A 416 17.69 -12.17 22.02
N GLY A 417 16.50 -11.61 21.76
CA GLY A 417 15.44 -12.16 20.89
C GLY A 417 15.44 -11.49 19.51
N ILE A 418 15.54 -10.17 19.45
CA ILE A 418 15.81 -9.36 18.25
C ILE A 418 17.14 -9.77 17.61
N LEU A 419 18.14 -10.03 18.46
CA LEU A 419 19.45 -10.57 18.12
C LEU A 419 19.58 -12.08 18.46
N GLY A 420 18.47 -12.81 18.64
CA GLY A 420 18.46 -14.24 18.96
C GLY A 420 18.01 -15.16 17.84
N GLY A 421 17.29 -14.62 16.85
CA GLY A 421 17.06 -15.32 15.59
C GLY A 421 18.36 -15.42 14.78
N PRO A 422 18.47 -16.12 13.63
CA PRO A 422 19.78 -16.52 13.06
C PRO A 422 20.58 -15.27 12.62
N LEU A 423 19.86 -14.22 12.24
CA LEU A 423 20.35 -12.89 11.86
C LEU A 423 20.80 -12.07 13.05
N GLY A 424 20.09 -12.27 14.15
CA GLY A 424 20.48 -11.83 15.44
C GLY A 424 21.68 -12.57 16.00
N GLY A 425 21.76 -13.88 15.83
CA GLY A 425 22.84 -14.71 16.31
C GLY A 425 24.17 -14.33 15.68
N LEU A 426 24.20 -13.74 14.48
CA LEU A 426 25.43 -13.18 13.90
C LEU A 426 25.83 -11.84 14.52
N ALA A 427 24.93 -10.85 14.56
CA ALA A 427 25.20 -9.57 15.20
C ALA A 427 25.38 -9.74 16.73
N GLY A 428 24.51 -10.45 17.41
CA GLY A 428 24.55 -10.86 18.82
C GLY A 428 25.70 -11.82 19.20
N ARG A 429 26.22 -12.70 18.32
CA ARG A 429 27.49 -13.43 18.60
C ARG A 429 28.73 -12.55 18.41
N GLU A 430 28.69 -11.55 17.53
CA GLU A 430 29.76 -10.54 17.37
C GLU A 430 29.71 -9.49 18.50
N LEU A 431 28.51 -9.04 18.88
CA LEU A 431 28.22 -8.03 19.91
C LEU A 431 28.26 -8.62 21.32
N GLY A 432 27.78 -9.85 21.52
CA GLY A 432 27.61 -10.49 22.83
C GLY A 432 28.84 -11.20 23.39
N LYS A 433 29.93 -11.32 22.60
CA LYS A 433 31.23 -11.81 23.08
C LYS A 433 32.04 -10.73 23.83
N HIS A 434 31.50 -9.52 23.92
CA HIS A 434 32.25 -8.36 24.36
C HIS A 434 31.42 -7.46 25.30
N GLY A 435 32.08 -6.76 26.23
CA GLY A 435 31.40 -5.82 27.14
C GLY A 435 30.63 -4.72 26.40
N SER A 436 29.72 -4.03 27.09
CA SER A 436 28.78 -3.05 26.49
C SER A 436 29.42 -1.99 25.59
N SER A 437 30.65 -1.55 25.87
CA SER A 437 31.40 -0.59 25.04
C SER A 437 31.84 -1.16 23.69
N LYS A 438 32.22 -2.45 23.63
CA LYS A 438 32.67 -3.11 22.41
C LYS A 438 31.51 -3.48 21.48
N ALA A 439 30.32 -3.74 22.02
CA ALA A 439 29.11 -3.96 21.23
C ALA A 439 28.72 -2.67 20.46
N ALA A 440 28.81 -1.55 21.16
CA ALA A 440 28.64 -0.21 20.61
C ALA A 440 29.57 0.07 19.41
N ASP A 441 30.87 -0.19 19.55
CA ASP A 441 31.86 -0.01 18.49
C ASP A 441 31.57 -0.90 17.26
N LYS A 442 31.16 -2.15 17.50
CA LYS A 442 30.87 -3.09 16.41
C LYS A 442 29.59 -2.73 15.64
N ALA A 443 28.56 -2.22 16.32
CA ALA A 443 27.37 -1.69 15.66
C ALA A 443 27.72 -0.49 14.76
N ALA A 444 28.63 0.37 15.20
CA ALA A 444 29.13 1.47 14.38
C ALA A 444 29.90 0.98 13.15
N GLU A 445 30.78 0.00 13.32
CA GLU A 445 31.54 -0.64 12.22
C GLU A 445 30.59 -1.23 11.17
N ILE A 446 29.60 -2.04 11.59
CA ILE A 446 28.63 -2.66 10.68
C ILE A 446 27.84 -1.60 9.91
N TYR A 447 27.36 -0.55 10.58
CA TYR A 447 26.58 0.50 9.93
C TYR A 447 27.40 1.31 8.92
N GLN A 448 28.67 1.59 9.22
CA GLN A 448 29.56 2.34 8.32
C GLN A 448 29.95 1.56 7.06
N ASP A 449 29.77 0.24 7.05
CA ASP A 449 29.96 -0.59 5.87
C ASP A 449 28.68 -0.62 4.99
N PHE A 450 28.41 0.49 4.32
CA PHE A 450 27.19 0.69 3.52
C PHE A 450 27.03 -0.31 2.36
N ASP A 451 28.12 -0.92 1.88
CA ASP A 451 28.08 -1.91 0.80
C ASP A 451 27.28 -3.16 1.25
N ARG A 452 27.28 -3.44 2.56
CA ARG A 452 26.52 -4.54 3.18
C ARG A 452 25.02 -4.31 3.24
N ALA A 453 24.54 -3.10 2.96
CA ALA A 453 23.10 -2.84 2.86
C ALA A 453 22.43 -3.65 1.73
N SER A 454 23.21 -4.06 0.72
CA SER A 454 22.78 -4.91 -0.39
C SER A 454 23.07 -6.40 -0.19
N ASP A 455 23.57 -6.81 1.00
CA ASP A 455 23.85 -8.21 1.29
C ASP A 455 22.59 -9.06 1.20
N TRP A 456 22.75 -10.26 0.64
CA TRP A 456 21.72 -11.28 0.67
C TRP A 456 21.35 -11.64 2.12
N ALA A 457 20.05 -11.75 2.36
CA ALA A 457 19.54 -12.48 3.52
C ALA A 457 18.32 -13.29 3.11
N GLU A 458 18.20 -14.48 3.69
CA GLU A 458 17.06 -15.36 3.47
C GLU A 458 15.76 -14.73 3.99
N ALA A 459 15.83 -14.05 5.12
CA ALA A 459 14.69 -13.36 5.70
C ALA A 459 14.34 -12.08 4.91
N LYS A 460 13.05 -11.98 4.60
CA LYS A 460 12.44 -10.90 3.82
C LYS A 460 11.60 -10.06 4.78
N ALA A 461 11.65 -8.74 4.64
CA ALA A 461 10.78 -7.85 5.42
C ALA A 461 9.32 -7.95 4.94
N ASN A 462 9.10 -8.08 3.64
CA ASN A 462 7.80 -8.37 3.04
C ASN A 462 8.00 -9.02 1.67
N ALA A 463 7.59 -10.29 1.51
CA ALA A 463 7.69 -11.01 0.24
C ALA A 463 6.61 -10.61 -0.77
N GLY A 464 5.47 -10.08 -0.31
CA GLY A 464 4.32 -9.69 -1.13
C GLY A 464 4.62 -8.52 -2.07
N ILE A 465 5.43 -7.55 -1.64
CA ILE A 465 5.75 -6.34 -2.43
C ILE A 465 6.23 -6.70 -3.83
N ALA A 466 7.09 -7.71 -3.97
CA ALA A 466 7.61 -8.09 -5.27
C ALA A 466 6.55 -8.80 -6.14
N ALA A 467 5.66 -9.59 -5.53
CA ALA A 467 4.56 -10.28 -6.21
C ALA A 467 3.46 -9.33 -6.69
N ASP A 468 3.21 -8.25 -5.94
CA ASP A 468 2.23 -7.19 -6.22
C ASP A 468 2.42 -6.55 -7.61
N HIS A 469 3.66 -6.58 -8.12
CA HIS A 469 4.06 -6.08 -9.43
C HIS A 469 3.77 -7.06 -10.57
N ASN A 470 3.17 -8.22 -10.30
CA ASN A 470 2.94 -9.30 -11.27
C ASN A 470 4.23 -9.83 -11.92
N LEU A 471 5.35 -9.84 -11.17
CA LEU A 471 6.66 -10.36 -11.60
C LEU A 471 7.16 -11.46 -10.66
N THR A 472 7.85 -12.48 -11.18
CA THR A 472 8.58 -13.45 -10.34
C THR A 472 9.69 -12.72 -9.61
N LEU A 473 10.17 -13.28 -8.49
CA LEU A 473 11.24 -12.63 -7.73
C LEU A 473 12.50 -12.45 -8.59
N TYR A 474 12.82 -13.43 -9.43
CA TYR A 474 13.94 -13.36 -10.35
C TYR A 474 13.77 -12.23 -11.38
N GLU A 475 12.59 -12.12 -12.01
CA GLU A 475 12.29 -11.11 -13.03
C GLU A 475 12.42 -9.69 -12.47
N ILE A 476 11.83 -9.41 -11.30
CA ILE A 476 11.85 -8.07 -10.73
C ILE A 476 13.23 -7.69 -10.21
N CYS A 477 13.98 -8.63 -9.63
CA CYS A 477 15.36 -8.38 -9.22
C CYS A 477 16.23 -8.13 -10.44
N LEU A 478 16.06 -8.87 -11.54
CA LEU A 478 16.79 -8.63 -12.79
C LEU A 478 16.54 -7.23 -13.35
N ALA A 479 15.30 -6.75 -13.32
CA ALA A 479 14.96 -5.40 -13.76
C ALA A 479 15.52 -4.31 -12.82
N TYR A 480 15.48 -4.54 -11.51
CA TYR A 480 15.90 -3.56 -10.49
C TYR A 480 17.42 -3.51 -10.28
N GLY A 481 18.09 -4.66 -10.37
CA GLY A 481 19.52 -4.83 -10.15
C GLY A 481 19.90 -5.21 -8.72
N PRO A 482 21.22 -5.29 -8.42
CA PRO A 482 21.75 -5.86 -7.17
C PRO A 482 21.39 -5.10 -5.88
N THR A 483 20.79 -3.91 -5.99
CA THR A 483 20.34 -3.09 -4.86
C THR A 483 18.90 -3.39 -4.42
N TYR A 484 18.24 -4.38 -5.01
CA TYR A 484 16.84 -4.76 -4.73
C TYR A 484 16.52 -5.01 -3.24
N ALA A 485 17.52 -5.33 -2.43
CA ALA A 485 17.40 -5.66 -1.01
C ALA A 485 17.48 -4.43 -0.07
N GLN A 486 17.91 -3.26 -0.58
CA GLN A 486 18.29 -2.11 0.25
C GLN A 486 17.10 -1.54 1.04
N VAL A 487 17.32 -1.25 2.32
CA VAL A 487 16.42 -0.48 3.18
C VAL A 487 17.20 0.69 3.76
N LEU A 488 16.75 1.93 3.58
CA LEU A 488 17.50 3.12 4.02
C LEU A 488 17.32 3.48 5.50
N THR A 489 16.14 3.16 6.03
CA THR A 489 15.68 3.57 7.35
C THR A 489 14.57 2.63 7.80
N ALA A 490 14.53 2.34 9.11
CA ALA A 490 13.42 1.68 9.78
C ALA A 490 12.41 2.70 10.38
N LYS A 491 12.66 4.02 10.24
CA LYS A 491 11.79 5.12 10.68
C LYS A 491 11.42 6.03 9.51
N ASN A 492 10.75 5.46 8.50
CA ASN A 492 10.41 6.18 7.28
C ASN A 492 9.20 7.12 7.42
N PHE A 493 8.31 6.86 8.38
CA PHE A 493 7.12 7.66 8.64
C PHE A 493 7.44 8.93 9.41
N THR A 494 6.93 10.04 8.89
CA THR A 494 6.87 11.30 9.61
C THR A 494 5.53 11.99 9.32
N PRO A 495 4.78 12.42 10.35
CA PRO A 495 3.53 13.16 10.15
C PRO A 495 3.69 14.44 9.30
N ALA A 496 4.89 15.00 9.23
CA ALA A 496 5.17 16.19 8.42
C ALA A 496 4.98 15.94 6.91
N ASN A 497 5.08 14.69 6.46
CA ASN A 497 4.94 14.33 5.06
C ASN A 497 3.49 14.27 4.56
N PHE A 498 2.49 14.35 5.45
CA PHE A 498 1.09 14.49 5.03
C PHE A 498 0.76 15.89 4.49
N ASP A 499 1.71 16.82 4.45
CA ASP A 499 1.54 18.21 4.00
C ASP A 499 0.91 18.32 2.60
N TRP A 500 1.34 17.52 1.61
CA TRP A 500 0.75 17.51 0.26
C TRP A 500 -0.72 17.11 0.29
N PHE A 501 -1.06 16.00 0.96
CA PHE A 501 -2.43 15.54 1.14
C PHE A 501 -3.30 16.62 1.78
N PHE A 502 -2.89 17.13 2.95
CA PHE A 502 -3.71 18.07 3.71
C PHE A 502 -3.79 19.47 3.12
N THR A 503 -2.87 19.83 2.21
CA THR A 503 -2.88 21.12 1.50
C THR A 503 -3.70 21.05 0.22
N LEU A 504 -3.48 20.02 -0.61
CA LEU A 504 -4.07 19.93 -1.95
C LEU A 504 -5.47 19.34 -1.95
N ILE A 505 -5.78 18.43 -1.02
CA ILE A 505 -7.00 17.62 -1.08
C ILE A 505 -8.02 18.11 -0.04
N THR A 506 -7.67 18.09 1.24
CA THR A 506 -8.59 18.45 2.33
C THR A 506 -7.83 18.74 3.62
N PRO A 507 -8.23 19.72 4.46
CA PRO A 507 -7.64 19.89 5.78
C PRO A 507 -8.16 18.90 6.83
N LEU A 508 -9.20 18.12 6.50
CA LEU A 508 -9.85 17.20 7.43
C LEU A 508 -9.15 15.84 7.42
N SER A 509 -8.75 15.34 8.58
CA SER A 509 -8.23 13.96 8.72
C SER A 509 -9.36 12.95 8.74
N ASP A 510 -10.38 13.24 9.54
CA ASP A 510 -11.55 12.39 9.74
C ASP A 510 -12.80 13.20 9.45
N TRP A 511 -13.85 12.56 8.98
CA TRP A 511 -15.05 13.25 8.53
C TRP A 511 -16.30 12.41 8.70
N ARG A 512 -17.43 13.09 8.96
CA ARG A 512 -18.80 12.57 8.93
C ARG A 512 -19.58 13.32 7.86
N LEU A 513 -20.22 12.56 6.98
CA LEU A 513 -21.18 13.10 6.02
C LEU A 513 -22.54 12.45 6.24
N ASP A 514 -23.54 13.27 6.57
CA ASP A 514 -24.93 12.84 6.58
C ASP A 514 -25.52 13.10 5.18
N TYR A 515 -25.82 12.02 4.45
CA TYR A 515 -26.42 12.08 3.12
C TYR A 515 -27.91 11.72 3.20
N GLY A 516 -28.75 12.75 2.99
CA GLY A 516 -30.20 12.62 3.13
C GLY A 516 -30.61 12.15 4.53
N PRO A 517 -31.85 11.66 4.70
CA PRO A 517 -32.32 11.15 5.99
C PRO A 517 -31.96 9.67 6.23
N ARG A 518 -31.21 9.02 5.33
CA ARG A 518 -31.07 7.55 5.33
C ARG A 518 -29.64 7.02 5.38
N GLN A 519 -28.60 7.84 5.25
CA GLN A 519 -27.23 7.35 5.20
C GLN A 519 -26.25 8.32 5.89
N THR A 520 -25.43 7.80 6.78
CA THR A 520 -24.30 8.49 7.40
C THR A 520 -23.02 7.77 7.03
N LEU A 521 -22.05 8.52 6.51
CA LEU A 521 -20.72 8.06 6.12
C LEU A 521 -19.68 8.61 7.08
N LEU A 522 -18.70 7.79 7.45
CA LEU A 522 -17.60 8.17 8.34
C LEU A 522 -16.25 7.74 7.77
N GLY A 523 -15.34 8.66 7.53
CA GLY A 523 -13.95 8.38 7.18
C GLY A 523 -13.03 8.54 8.40
N LEU A 524 -12.22 7.52 8.68
CA LEU A 524 -11.24 7.49 9.75
C LEU A 524 -9.82 7.48 9.20
N ASP A 525 -9.01 8.36 9.76
CA ASP A 525 -7.61 8.59 9.45
C ASP A 525 -6.67 7.55 10.09
N TRP A 526 -5.50 7.32 9.50
CA TRP A 526 -4.45 6.45 10.06
C TRP A 526 -3.90 6.95 11.40
N GLY A 527 -3.79 8.27 11.56
CA GLY A 527 -3.15 8.92 12.70
C GLY A 527 -1.69 9.30 12.46
N SER A 528 -1.00 9.71 13.52
CA SER A 528 0.32 10.38 13.48
C SER A 528 1.46 9.48 13.94
N GLY A 529 1.28 8.16 13.92
CA GLY A 529 2.35 7.24 14.28
C GLY A 529 2.13 5.82 13.82
N GLU A 530 3.23 5.12 13.68
CA GLU A 530 3.29 3.72 13.31
C GLU A 530 4.19 2.92 14.25
N ASN A 531 3.95 1.61 14.29
CA ASN A 531 4.78 0.68 15.01
C ASN A 531 5.07 -0.55 14.16
N TYR A 532 6.34 -0.99 14.17
CA TYR A 532 6.86 -2.15 13.45
C TYR A 532 7.40 -3.25 14.37
N LEU A 533 7.53 -2.98 15.67
CA LEU A 533 8.27 -3.83 16.58
C LEU A 533 7.35 -4.80 17.32
N ASN A 534 7.48 -6.09 17.01
CA ASN A 534 7.22 -7.17 17.96
C ASN A 534 8.50 -8.00 18.17
N PRO A 535 9.24 -7.80 19.28
CA PRO A 535 10.51 -8.48 19.52
C PRO A 535 10.42 -10.00 19.71
N LEU A 536 9.21 -10.59 19.72
CA LEU A 536 8.98 -12.04 19.80
C LEU A 536 8.50 -12.67 18.47
N GLY A 537 8.23 -11.85 17.44
CA GLY A 537 7.77 -12.32 16.14
C GLY A 537 8.91 -12.90 15.28
N GLY A 538 8.85 -14.20 14.95
CA GLY A 538 9.78 -14.85 14.02
C GLY A 538 10.78 -15.84 14.63
N ILE A 539 10.67 -16.18 15.91
CA ILE A 539 11.48 -17.23 16.58
C ILE A 539 11.24 -18.64 15.98
N ASP A 540 10.15 -18.83 15.24
CA ASP A 540 9.76 -20.05 14.55
C ASP A 540 10.40 -20.22 13.16
N LYS A 541 11.05 -19.19 12.61
CA LYS A 541 11.71 -19.22 11.28
C LYS A 541 13.22 -19.51 11.34
N LEU A 542 13.72 -20.06 12.45
CA LEU A 542 15.15 -20.26 12.70
C LEU A 542 15.65 -21.59 12.10
N PRO A 543 16.65 -21.59 11.20
CA PRO A 543 17.17 -22.82 10.60
C PRO A 543 18.06 -23.65 11.55
N GLU A 544 18.68 -23.02 12.55
CA GLU A 544 19.60 -23.67 13.49
C GLU A 544 19.48 -23.05 14.88
N VAL A 545 18.97 -23.80 15.86
CA VAL A 545 18.88 -23.34 17.24
C VAL A 545 19.19 -24.47 18.21
N ASP A 546 19.92 -24.11 19.26
CA ASP A 546 20.22 -24.91 20.44
C ASP A 546 18.95 -25.58 20.98
N ASP A 547 19.04 -26.82 21.50
CA ASP A 547 17.88 -27.64 21.89
C ASP A 547 16.94 -26.94 22.90
N LYS A 548 17.49 -26.03 23.70
CA LYS A 548 16.72 -25.19 24.65
C LYS A 548 15.84 -24.13 23.98
N ILE A 549 16.26 -23.57 22.84
CA ILE A 549 15.45 -22.59 22.08
C ILE A 549 14.47 -23.32 21.16
N ARG A 550 14.79 -24.54 20.72
CA ARG A 550 13.85 -25.41 20.02
C ARG A 550 12.65 -25.78 20.88
N TRP A 551 12.86 -26.09 22.17
CA TRP A 551 11.78 -26.29 23.14
C TRP A 551 10.86 -25.06 23.26
N VAL A 552 11.44 -23.85 23.30
CA VAL A 552 10.72 -22.57 23.30
C VAL A 552 9.91 -22.39 22.01
N ALA A 553 10.47 -22.62 20.82
CA ALA A 553 9.77 -22.49 19.54
C ALA A 553 8.67 -23.55 19.31
N GLU A 554 8.82 -24.76 19.87
CA GLU A 554 7.84 -25.84 19.79
C GLU A 554 6.69 -25.70 20.78
N HIS A 555 6.90 -25.02 21.92
CA HIS A 555 5.93 -24.92 23.03
C HIS A 555 5.39 -23.50 23.27
N LEU A 556 5.94 -22.47 22.60
CA LEU A 556 5.43 -21.10 22.64
C LEU A 556 4.88 -20.71 21.27
N PRO A 557 3.57 -20.45 21.14
CA PRO A 557 2.99 -20.09 19.86
C PRO A 557 3.38 -18.66 19.46
N SER A 558 4.57 -18.46 18.87
CA SER A 558 4.93 -17.23 18.13
C SER A 558 4.12 -17.04 16.83
N ARG A 559 3.11 -17.88 16.60
CA ARG A 559 2.51 -18.15 15.29
C ARG A 559 1.72 -17.01 14.66
N ALA A 560 1.36 -15.98 15.43
CA ALA A 560 0.47 -14.94 14.93
C ALA A 560 1.20 -13.71 14.42
N ASP A 561 2.21 -13.22 15.14
CA ASP A 561 2.79 -11.92 14.84
C ASP A 561 4.04 -12.05 13.95
N LYS A 562 3.81 -12.22 12.64
CA LYS A 562 4.86 -12.27 11.63
C LYS A 562 5.50 -10.90 11.33
N GLN A 563 5.05 -9.81 11.97
CA GLN A 563 5.45 -8.43 11.64
C GLN A 563 6.73 -7.96 12.37
N GLY A 564 7.28 -8.78 13.27
CA GLY A 564 8.34 -8.40 14.22
C GLY A 564 9.70 -7.96 13.67
N LEU A 565 9.96 -8.08 12.35
CA LEU A 565 11.26 -7.76 11.75
C LEU A 565 11.19 -6.93 10.45
N GLY A 566 10.04 -6.39 10.03
CA GLY A 566 10.00 -5.62 8.78
C GLY A 566 8.68 -4.94 8.40
N ILE A 567 8.81 -3.67 7.95
CA ILE A 567 8.06 -2.80 7.00
C ILE A 567 6.52 -2.84 6.94
N LEU A 568 5.80 -3.74 7.62
CA LEU A 568 4.33 -3.69 7.74
C LEU A 568 3.93 -2.94 9.02
N PRO A 569 3.50 -1.67 8.94
CA PRO A 569 3.23 -0.86 10.11
C PRO A 569 1.84 -1.14 10.70
N ARG A 570 1.69 -0.79 11.97
CA ARG A 570 0.39 -0.70 12.63
C ARG A 570 0.05 0.74 12.99
N ALA A 571 -1.22 1.10 12.91
CA ALA A 571 -1.74 2.40 13.28
C ALA A 571 -1.77 2.54 14.80
N THR A 572 -0.75 3.19 15.36
CA THR A 572 -0.61 3.37 16.83
C THR A 572 -1.67 4.29 17.44
N GLN A 573 -2.39 5.03 16.60
CA GLN A 573 -3.38 6.03 16.97
C GLN A 573 -4.75 5.77 16.31
N SER A 574 -4.96 4.58 15.74
CA SER A 574 -6.29 4.15 15.28
C SER A 574 -7.29 4.12 16.44
N LEU A 575 -8.54 4.47 16.14
CA LEU A 575 -9.62 4.58 17.11
C LEU A 575 -9.24 5.47 18.31
N SER A 576 -8.66 6.64 18.04
CA SER A 576 -8.39 7.67 19.06
C SER A 576 -9.66 8.09 19.81
N GLU A 577 -9.53 8.79 20.93
CA GLU A 577 -10.70 9.28 21.66
C GLU A 577 -11.58 10.20 20.79
N GLU A 578 -10.97 11.06 19.97
CA GLU A 578 -11.69 11.90 19.01
C GLU A 578 -12.43 11.05 17.95
N GLN A 579 -11.80 10.00 17.42
CA GLN A 579 -12.45 9.08 16.48
C GLN A 579 -13.59 8.31 17.14
N LYS A 580 -13.45 7.91 18.41
CA LYS A 580 -14.55 7.32 19.19
C LYS A 580 -15.72 8.28 19.34
N PHE A 581 -15.47 9.55 19.65
CA PHE A 581 -16.53 10.57 19.73
C PHE A 581 -17.23 10.76 18.39
N LEU A 582 -16.48 10.77 17.28
CA LEU A 582 -17.02 10.86 15.93
C LEU A 582 -17.92 9.65 15.60
N LEU A 583 -17.46 8.44 15.90
CA LEU A 583 -18.23 7.19 15.74
C LEU A 583 -19.50 7.19 16.60
N GLN A 584 -19.41 7.62 17.86
CA GLN A 584 -20.58 7.78 18.72
C GLN A 584 -21.58 8.80 18.14
N GLY A 585 -21.11 9.87 17.52
CA GLY A 585 -21.94 10.84 16.80
C GLY A 585 -22.73 10.20 15.65
N GLY A 586 -22.06 9.43 14.78
CA GLY A 586 -22.74 8.70 13.70
C GLY A 586 -23.74 7.66 14.20
N ARG A 587 -23.40 6.95 15.28
CA ARG A 587 -24.28 5.99 15.96
C ARG A 587 -25.55 6.64 16.52
N ARG A 588 -25.40 7.77 17.24
CA ARG A 588 -26.55 8.58 17.69
C ARG A 588 -27.44 9.00 16.52
N ARG A 589 -26.85 9.49 15.43
CA ARG A 589 -27.60 9.90 14.23
C ARG A 589 -28.43 8.75 13.66
N LYS A 590 -27.82 7.58 13.50
CA LYS A 590 -28.51 6.35 13.09
C LYS A 590 -29.71 6.03 14.00
N ARG A 591 -29.53 6.08 15.32
CA ARG A 591 -30.62 5.82 16.27
C ARG A 591 -31.74 6.84 16.14
N ASP A 592 -31.40 8.12 16.04
CA ASP A 592 -32.36 9.22 16.17
C ASP A 592 -33.21 9.41 14.90
N ILE A 593 -32.66 9.11 13.71
CA ILE A 593 -33.38 9.28 12.43
C ILE A 593 -33.49 8.01 11.57
N GLY A 594 -32.96 6.87 12.02
CA GLY A 594 -33.03 5.60 11.30
C GLY A 594 -32.12 5.50 10.07
N ALA A 595 -31.05 6.30 10.00
CA ALA A 595 -30.06 6.23 8.93
C ALA A 595 -29.17 4.96 9.02
N SER A 596 -28.64 4.48 7.89
CA SER A 596 -27.54 3.52 7.90
C SER A 596 -26.22 4.20 8.28
N LEU A 597 -25.29 3.44 8.84
CA LEU A 597 -23.98 3.92 9.24
C LEU A 597 -22.88 3.11 8.55
N THR A 598 -22.15 3.76 7.63
CA THR A 598 -21.00 3.19 6.92
C THR A 598 -19.71 3.86 7.36
N VAL A 599 -18.74 3.05 7.80
CA VAL A 599 -17.42 3.49 8.27
C VAL A 599 -16.34 3.09 7.26
N PHE A 600 -15.35 3.94 7.08
CA PHE A 600 -14.20 3.75 6.21
C PHE A 600 -12.92 3.97 7.01
N SER A 601 -11.92 3.10 6.87
CA SER A 601 -10.59 3.30 7.46
C SER A 601 -9.53 2.63 6.61
N HIS A 602 -8.31 3.16 6.58
CA HIS A 602 -7.21 2.40 5.97
C HIS A 602 -6.80 1.21 6.86
N PHE A 603 -6.67 1.44 8.18
CA PHE A 603 -6.37 0.37 9.13
C PHE A 603 -7.46 -0.71 9.15
N THR A 604 -7.04 -1.97 9.29
CA THR A 604 -7.95 -3.13 9.27
C THR A 604 -8.24 -3.60 10.71
N ILE A 605 -9.52 -3.89 11.00
CA ILE A 605 -9.95 -4.43 12.31
C ILE A 605 -10.05 -5.96 12.31
N VAL A 606 -10.39 -6.56 11.18
CA VAL A 606 -10.46 -8.03 11.01
C VAL A 606 -9.75 -8.41 9.73
N ASN A 607 -8.77 -9.30 9.85
CA ASN A 607 -8.12 -9.94 8.72
C ASN A 607 -7.58 -11.30 9.16
N TYR A 608 -7.63 -12.30 8.29
CA TYR A 608 -7.08 -13.62 8.59
C TYR A 608 -5.60 -13.69 8.19
N ASP A 609 -4.80 -14.60 8.75
CA ASP A 609 -3.42 -14.81 8.29
C ASP A 609 -3.37 -15.53 6.93
N GLY A 610 -2.38 -15.23 6.09
CA GLY A 610 -2.29 -15.80 4.75
C GLY A 610 -2.23 -17.33 4.68
N ALA A 611 -1.80 -18.00 5.76
CA ALA A 611 -1.82 -19.45 5.86
C ALA A 611 -3.23 -20.03 6.13
N ILE A 612 -4.17 -19.20 6.56
CA ILE A 612 -5.53 -19.59 6.93
C ILE A 612 -6.48 -19.38 5.76
N GLU A 613 -7.38 -20.32 5.56
CA GLU A 613 -8.39 -20.27 4.52
C GLU A 613 -9.53 -19.32 4.91
N LEU A 614 -10.01 -18.51 3.97
CA LEU A 614 -11.12 -17.59 4.19
C LEU A 614 -12.39 -18.35 4.59
N SER A 615 -12.63 -19.53 4.01
CA SER A 615 -13.79 -20.37 4.28
C SER A 615 -13.75 -21.08 5.64
N LYS A 616 -12.61 -21.02 6.36
CA LYS A 616 -12.46 -21.66 7.67
C LYS A 616 -13.44 -21.09 8.70
N GLN A 617 -14.31 -21.94 9.21
CA GLN A 617 -15.31 -21.61 10.21
C GLN A 617 -14.75 -21.68 11.64
N GLY A 618 -15.46 -21.06 12.59
CA GLY A 618 -15.17 -21.17 14.02
C GLY A 618 -13.93 -20.39 14.49
N ARG A 619 -13.41 -19.48 13.66
CA ARG A 619 -12.28 -18.60 14.03
C ARG A 619 -12.66 -17.67 15.17
N GLN A 620 -11.73 -17.43 16.08
CA GLN A 620 -11.91 -16.58 17.25
C GLN A 620 -10.82 -15.51 17.32
N ILE A 621 -11.23 -14.30 17.69
CA ILE A 621 -10.40 -13.12 17.89
C ILE A 621 -10.55 -12.71 19.36
N GLU A 622 -9.44 -12.38 20.02
CA GLU A 622 -9.45 -11.79 21.35
C GLU A 622 -9.04 -10.32 21.22
N PRO A 623 -10.01 -9.40 21.09
CA PRO A 623 -9.70 -8.00 20.85
C PRO A 623 -9.10 -7.34 22.09
N GLN A 624 -8.26 -6.32 21.91
CA GLN A 624 -7.59 -5.62 23.01
C GLN A 624 -7.94 -4.13 23.01
N GLN A 625 -7.86 -3.51 24.20
CA GLN A 625 -8.09 -2.07 24.39
C GLN A 625 -6.83 -1.24 24.15
N SER A 626 -5.65 -1.76 24.47
CA SER A 626 -4.38 -1.08 24.28
C SER A 626 -3.31 -2.07 23.85
N PRO A 627 -2.26 -1.64 23.12
CA PRO A 627 -1.06 -2.43 23.01
C PRO A 627 -0.48 -2.56 24.43
N ASN A 628 -0.55 -3.76 25.00
CA ASN A 628 0.07 -4.14 26.26
C ASN A 628 1.58 -3.97 26.14
N ALA A 629 2.05 -2.74 26.33
CA ALA A 629 3.45 -2.46 26.54
C ALA A 629 3.86 -3.10 27.88
N LEU A 630 4.45 -4.29 27.79
CA LEU A 630 5.33 -4.93 28.78
C LEU A 630 4.76 -5.32 30.16
N LYS A 631 3.55 -4.93 30.58
CA LYS A 631 3.15 -5.12 31.98
C LYS A 631 2.71 -6.53 32.40
N THR A 632 2.28 -7.40 31.48
CA THR A 632 1.82 -8.76 31.84
C THR A 632 1.95 -9.75 30.66
N MET A 633 3.10 -9.81 29.98
CA MET A 633 3.33 -10.92 29.04
C MET A 633 3.38 -12.23 29.85
N ARG A 634 2.25 -12.95 29.92
CA ARG A 634 2.34 -14.39 29.97
C ARG A 634 2.88 -14.82 28.63
N PHE A 635 3.73 -15.82 28.63
CA PHE A 635 4.44 -16.37 27.48
C PHE A 635 3.53 -16.80 26.30
N GLU A 636 2.21 -16.75 26.48
CA GLU A 636 1.17 -17.18 25.55
C GLU A 636 0.43 -16.00 24.87
N ASP A 637 0.63 -14.75 25.33
CA ASP A 637 -0.14 -13.56 24.91
C ASP A 637 0.71 -12.55 24.12
N ASN A 638 0.33 -12.24 22.88
CA ASN A 638 0.93 -11.12 22.12
C ASN A 638 0.32 -9.79 22.55
N ALA A 639 1.17 -8.76 22.70
CA ALA A 639 0.85 -7.45 23.26
C ALA A 639 -0.34 -6.70 22.61
N GLY A 640 -0.82 -7.06 21.42
CA GLY A 640 -1.99 -6.41 20.78
C GLY A 640 -3.22 -7.30 20.57
N GLY A 641 -3.27 -8.51 21.12
CA GLY A 641 -4.39 -9.44 20.89
C GLY A 641 -4.39 -10.06 19.49
N TRP A 642 -3.25 -9.98 18.82
CA TRP A 642 -3.06 -10.47 17.47
C TRP A 642 -2.90 -11.99 17.48
N ASN A 643 -3.74 -12.65 16.71
CA ASN A 643 -3.72 -14.09 16.51
C ASN A 643 -3.85 -14.39 15.01
N LEU A 644 -3.74 -15.67 14.61
CA LEU A 644 -3.89 -16.08 13.20
C LEU A 644 -5.24 -15.69 12.55
N ASN A 645 -6.22 -15.26 13.36
CA ASN A 645 -7.54 -14.81 12.92
C ASN A 645 -7.72 -13.28 13.00
N ASN A 646 -6.73 -12.55 13.52
CA ASN A 646 -6.69 -11.10 13.61
C ASN A 646 -5.27 -10.60 13.31
N MET A 647 -4.99 -10.40 12.02
CA MET A 647 -3.78 -9.75 11.50
C MET A 647 -4.06 -8.29 11.11
N GLY A 648 -5.00 -7.65 11.80
CA GLY A 648 -5.35 -6.25 11.54
C GLY A 648 -4.20 -5.30 11.87
N THR A 649 -4.39 -4.02 11.53
CA THR A 649 -3.40 -2.95 11.78
C THR A 649 -3.87 -1.90 12.79
N CYS A 650 -5.05 -2.09 13.35
CA CYS A 650 -5.62 -1.26 14.41
C CYS A 650 -5.06 -1.61 15.81
N GLU A 651 -4.12 -0.84 16.37
CA GLU A 651 -3.46 -1.24 17.63
C GLU A 651 -4.29 -1.02 18.90
N ARG A 652 -5.29 -0.14 18.87
CA ARG A 652 -5.97 0.36 20.07
C ARG A 652 -7.47 0.26 19.94
N ASN A 653 -8.13 0.05 21.08
CA ASN A 653 -9.57 0.15 21.24
C ASN A 653 -10.38 -0.80 20.34
N VAL A 654 -9.78 -1.90 19.90
CA VAL A 654 -10.43 -2.91 19.06
C VAL A 654 -11.56 -3.59 19.84
N ASP A 655 -11.33 -3.86 21.13
CA ASP A 655 -12.34 -4.41 22.04
C ASP A 655 -13.55 -3.46 22.16
N TRP A 656 -13.30 -2.18 22.38
CA TRP A 656 -14.34 -1.15 22.40
C TRP A 656 -15.13 -1.14 21.09
N TYR A 657 -14.46 -1.23 19.95
CA TYR A 657 -15.15 -1.23 18.65
C TYR A 657 -16.07 -2.44 18.49
N PHE A 658 -15.63 -3.65 18.84
CA PHE A 658 -16.49 -4.84 18.75
C PHE A 658 -17.69 -4.77 19.69
N HIS A 659 -17.48 -4.34 20.93
CA HIS A 659 -18.56 -4.23 21.91
C HIS A 659 -19.55 -3.12 21.59
N THR A 660 -19.04 -1.95 21.22
CA THR A 660 -19.85 -0.73 21.08
C THR A 660 -20.35 -0.54 19.66
N CYS A 661 -19.50 -0.73 18.65
CA CYS A 661 -19.83 -0.44 17.25
C CYS A 661 -20.37 -1.65 16.49
N VAL A 662 -19.99 -2.89 16.84
CA VAL A 662 -20.39 -4.10 16.10
C VAL A 662 -21.55 -4.86 16.76
N ALA A 663 -21.42 -5.21 18.04
CA ALA A 663 -22.48 -5.91 18.77
C ALA A 663 -23.63 -4.97 19.16
N GLY A 664 -23.29 -3.76 19.59
CA GLY A 664 -24.22 -2.81 20.21
C GLY A 664 -24.55 -3.21 21.65
N HIS A 665 -24.84 -2.24 22.53
CA HIS A 665 -25.32 -2.52 23.89
C HIS A 665 -26.73 -3.08 23.83
N ASP A 666 -26.96 -4.36 24.18
CA ASP A 666 -28.22 -5.09 24.49
C ASP A 666 -29.54 -4.75 23.73
N GLN A 667 -29.49 -3.90 22.70
CA GLN A 667 -30.60 -3.39 21.91
C GLN A 667 -30.33 -3.76 20.45
N PRO A 668 -30.99 -4.80 19.91
CA PRO A 668 -30.46 -5.58 18.79
C PRO A 668 -30.19 -4.87 17.45
N ASN A 669 -30.67 -3.64 17.18
CA ASN A 669 -30.59 -3.09 15.81
C ASN A 669 -30.41 -1.58 15.64
N HIS A 670 -30.46 -0.75 16.68
CA HIS A 670 -30.58 0.71 16.49
C HIS A 670 -29.28 1.51 16.62
N ASP A 671 -28.17 0.91 17.06
CA ASP A 671 -26.98 1.67 17.47
C ASP A 671 -25.65 1.02 17.05
N LYS A 672 -25.62 0.22 15.98
CA LYS A 672 -24.41 -0.44 15.45
C LYS A 672 -23.99 0.11 14.09
N VAL A 673 -22.73 -0.04 13.73
CA VAL A 673 -22.24 0.16 12.35
C VAL A 673 -22.86 -0.89 11.44
N ASP A 674 -23.35 -0.52 10.26
CA ASP A 674 -23.90 -1.48 9.28
C ASP A 674 -22.79 -2.07 8.43
N TYR A 675 -21.91 -1.21 7.93
CA TYR A 675 -20.80 -1.56 7.05
C TYR A 675 -19.53 -0.85 7.52
N HIS A 676 -18.42 -1.58 7.58
CA HIS A 676 -17.10 -1.01 7.79
C HIS A 676 -16.19 -1.48 6.66
N LEU A 677 -15.81 -0.59 5.75
CA LEU A 677 -14.88 -0.87 4.68
C LEU A 677 -13.46 -0.46 5.08
N SER A 678 -12.48 -1.35 4.82
CA SER A 678 -11.09 -1.15 5.21
C SER A 678 -10.08 -1.65 4.18
N GLY A 679 -8.83 -1.20 4.30
CA GLY A 679 -7.69 -1.50 3.43
C GLY A 679 -6.54 -2.23 4.12
N HIS A 680 -5.30 -1.91 3.72
CA HIS A 680 -3.98 -2.34 4.21
C HIS A 680 -3.64 -3.83 4.00
N SER A 681 -4.63 -4.61 3.61
CA SER A 681 -4.63 -6.07 3.72
C SER A 681 -4.31 -6.75 2.40
N HIS A 682 -4.64 -6.08 1.29
CA HIS A 682 -4.67 -6.60 -0.09
C HIS A 682 -5.58 -7.84 -0.27
N ARG A 683 -6.30 -8.27 0.78
CA ARG A 683 -7.08 -9.51 0.82
C ARG A 683 -8.56 -9.20 1.00
N ALA A 684 -9.29 -9.35 -0.09
CA ALA A 684 -10.72 -9.12 -0.10
C ALA A 684 -11.46 -10.10 0.83
N GLY A 685 -12.38 -9.58 1.63
CA GLY A 685 -13.21 -10.41 2.49
C GLY A 685 -14.33 -9.65 3.15
N VAL A 686 -15.49 -10.28 3.28
CA VAL A 686 -16.65 -9.78 4.02
C VAL A 686 -16.89 -10.70 5.20
N TYR A 687 -16.77 -10.17 6.41
CA TYR A 687 -16.90 -10.90 7.66
C TYR A 687 -18.16 -10.50 8.42
N THR A 688 -18.78 -11.48 9.06
CA THR A 688 -19.70 -11.23 10.17
C THR A 688 -19.18 -11.91 11.42
N VAL A 689 -19.38 -11.25 12.56
CA VAL A 689 -18.86 -11.73 13.84
C VAL A 689 -19.97 -11.79 14.90
N GLY A 690 -19.69 -12.46 16.01
CA GLY A 690 -20.50 -12.37 17.22
C GLY A 690 -19.68 -12.56 18.48
N LEU A 691 -20.15 -11.97 19.57
CA LEU A 691 -19.50 -12.05 20.87
C LEU A 691 -19.78 -13.40 21.56
N GLN A 692 -18.79 -13.95 22.24
CA GLN A 692 -18.83 -15.16 23.06
C GLN A 692 -18.16 -14.92 24.44
N HIS A 693 -18.35 -15.84 25.38
CA HIS A 693 -17.68 -15.85 26.70
C HIS A 693 -17.81 -14.53 27.48
N GLY A 694 -19.04 -14.02 27.60
CA GLY A 694 -19.30 -12.73 28.27
C GLY A 694 -18.72 -11.52 27.53
N GLY A 695 -18.40 -11.68 26.23
CA GLY A 695 -17.88 -10.62 25.38
C GLY A 695 -16.38 -10.69 25.11
N LYS A 696 -15.63 -11.49 25.87
CA LYS A 696 -14.16 -11.59 25.77
C LYS A 696 -13.65 -12.10 24.42
N LEU A 697 -14.43 -12.95 23.74
CA LEU A 697 -14.04 -13.53 22.46
C LEU A 697 -15.00 -13.11 21.35
N VAL A 698 -14.44 -12.74 20.20
CA VAL A 698 -15.17 -12.42 18.98
C VAL A 698 -15.06 -13.62 18.04
N GLN A 699 -16.17 -14.30 17.77
CA GLN A 699 -16.22 -15.42 16.84
C GLN A 699 -16.58 -14.94 15.43
N VAL A 700 -15.79 -15.31 14.42
CA VAL A 700 -16.14 -15.12 13.01
C VAL A 700 -17.23 -16.13 12.63
N ARG A 701 -18.43 -15.63 12.35
CA ARG A 701 -19.63 -16.43 12.02
C ARG A 701 -19.71 -16.75 10.54
N SER A 702 -19.32 -15.81 9.69
CA SER A 702 -19.21 -16.01 8.25
C SER A 702 -18.07 -15.18 7.67
N ALA A 703 -17.50 -15.68 6.58
CA ALA A 703 -16.56 -14.94 5.75
C ALA A 703 -16.70 -15.39 4.30
N PHE A 704 -16.63 -14.45 3.35
CA PHE A 704 -16.63 -14.75 1.92
C PHE A 704 -15.91 -13.64 1.14
N ASP A 705 -15.40 -13.98 -0.04
CA ASP A 705 -14.88 -13.02 -1.02
C ASP A 705 -16.04 -12.59 -1.94
N PRO A 706 -16.33 -11.28 -2.06
CA PRO A 706 -17.46 -10.79 -2.84
C PRO A 706 -17.29 -10.99 -4.35
N GLY A 707 -16.08 -11.19 -4.87
CA GLY A 707 -15.82 -11.52 -6.26
C GLY A 707 -15.73 -13.03 -6.50
N LEU A 708 -15.03 -13.75 -5.60
CA LEU A 708 -14.56 -15.10 -5.87
C LEU A 708 -15.37 -16.22 -5.20
N SER A 709 -16.05 -15.96 -4.08
CA SER A 709 -16.84 -17.01 -3.44
C SER A 709 -18.06 -17.39 -4.28
N ALA A 710 -18.28 -18.71 -4.42
CA ALA A 710 -19.43 -19.27 -5.12
C ALA A 710 -20.76 -18.98 -4.37
N THR A 711 -20.72 -18.97 -3.03
CA THR A 711 -21.88 -18.66 -2.18
C THR A 711 -21.60 -17.45 -1.30
N GLN A 712 -22.62 -16.60 -1.13
CA GLN A 712 -22.54 -15.36 -0.35
C GLN A 712 -23.79 -15.22 0.53
N SER A 713 -24.12 -16.28 1.29
CA SER A 713 -25.40 -16.40 2.02
C SER A 713 -25.68 -15.29 3.04
N THR A 714 -24.62 -14.61 3.49
CA THR A 714 -24.68 -13.49 4.44
C THR A 714 -24.56 -12.10 3.79
N ASN A 715 -24.44 -12.03 2.47
CA ASN A 715 -24.49 -10.78 1.70
C ASN A 715 -25.94 -10.31 1.54
N LYS A 716 -26.49 -9.75 2.60
CA LYS A 716 -27.85 -9.20 2.64
C LYS A 716 -27.82 -7.86 3.38
N HIS A 717 -28.67 -6.93 2.94
CA HIS A 717 -28.90 -5.68 3.65
C HIS A 717 -29.48 -5.96 5.05
N GLY A 718 -29.03 -5.20 6.05
CA GLY A 718 -29.41 -5.39 7.44
C GLY A 718 -28.74 -6.60 8.13
N GLY A 719 -29.17 -6.88 9.37
CA GLY A 719 -28.59 -7.94 10.19
C GLY A 719 -27.29 -7.53 10.89
N PRO A 720 -26.34 -8.45 11.15
CA PRO A 720 -25.05 -8.13 11.78
C PRO A 720 -24.22 -7.14 10.95
N THR A 721 -23.35 -6.37 11.61
CA THR A 721 -22.35 -5.53 10.92
C THR A 721 -21.55 -6.34 9.92
N LYS A 722 -21.31 -5.76 8.74
CA LYS A 722 -20.44 -6.31 7.71
C LYS A 722 -19.09 -5.62 7.83
N LEU A 723 -18.08 -6.36 8.29
CA LEU A 723 -16.70 -5.90 8.28
C LEU A 723 -16.12 -6.30 6.92
N ILE A 724 -15.77 -5.33 6.11
CA ILE A 724 -15.40 -5.47 4.71
C ILE A 724 -13.94 -5.03 4.59
N VAL A 725 -13.12 -5.91 4.04
CA VAL A 725 -11.76 -5.61 3.64
C VAL A 725 -11.75 -5.60 2.13
N SER A 726 -11.45 -4.44 1.54
CA SER A 726 -11.30 -4.33 0.09
C SER A 726 -9.97 -4.93 -0.34
N SER A 727 -9.91 -5.35 -1.61
CA SER A 727 -8.64 -5.70 -2.23
C SER A 727 -7.82 -4.43 -2.47
N SER A 728 -6.57 -4.60 -2.92
CA SER A 728 -5.78 -3.49 -3.43
C SER A 728 -6.36 -2.90 -4.72
N GLY A 729 -6.43 -1.57 -4.79
CA GLY A 729 -6.91 -0.80 -5.94
C GLY A 729 -5.82 -0.38 -6.94
N GLY A 730 -4.59 -0.85 -6.78
CA GLY A 730 -3.46 -0.53 -7.68
C GLY A 730 -2.63 -1.76 -8.02
N PRO A 731 -1.81 -2.28 -7.08
CA PRO A 731 -1.12 -3.55 -7.24
C PRO A 731 -2.06 -4.77 -7.24
N LEU A 732 -1.50 -5.95 -7.54
CA LEU A 732 -2.23 -7.20 -7.41
C LEU A 732 -2.70 -7.42 -5.97
N GLY A 733 -3.92 -7.95 -5.82
CA GLY A 733 -4.40 -8.45 -4.53
C GLY A 733 -3.93 -9.88 -4.27
N THR A 734 -4.18 -10.35 -3.05
CA THR A 734 -3.92 -11.74 -2.64
C THR A 734 -5.18 -12.35 -2.02
N GLN A 735 -5.24 -13.68 -1.96
CA GLN A 735 -6.36 -14.41 -1.39
C GLN A 735 -5.91 -15.79 -0.91
N ASN A 736 -6.70 -16.44 -0.07
CA ASN A 736 -6.64 -17.86 0.22
C ASN A 736 -8.06 -18.36 0.49
N LEU A 737 -8.77 -18.86 -0.54
CA LEU A 737 -10.17 -19.24 -0.40
C LEU A 737 -10.33 -20.53 0.41
N ASN A 738 -9.73 -21.62 -0.09
CA ASN A 738 -9.80 -22.97 0.48
C ASN A 738 -8.44 -23.70 0.41
N GLY A 739 -7.34 -22.94 0.38
CA GLY A 739 -5.99 -23.49 0.48
C GLY A 739 -5.30 -23.77 -0.85
N GLU A 740 -5.93 -23.47 -2.00
CA GLU A 740 -5.50 -23.90 -3.34
C GLU A 740 -4.08 -23.43 -3.71
N LEU A 741 -3.74 -22.19 -3.36
CA LEU A 741 -2.41 -21.59 -3.52
C LEU A 741 -1.93 -20.90 -2.23
N LYS A 742 -2.56 -21.24 -1.09
CA LYS A 742 -2.46 -20.47 0.16
C LYS A 742 -2.60 -18.97 -0.12
N GLN A 743 -1.78 -18.11 0.47
CA GLN A 743 -1.84 -16.65 0.27
C GLN A 743 -1.45 -16.18 -1.14
N TRP A 744 -0.95 -17.08 -2.00
CA TRP A 744 -0.46 -16.75 -3.33
C TRP A 744 -1.51 -16.96 -4.42
N LEU A 745 -2.79 -17.11 -4.04
CA LEU A 745 -3.90 -16.92 -4.97
C LEU A 745 -3.99 -15.41 -5.28
N LEU A 746 -3.19 -14.96 -6.26
CA LEU A 746 -3.14 -13.58 -6.70
C LEU A 746 -4.45 -13.18 -7.38
N THR A 747 -4.88 -11.94 -7.19
CA THR A 747 -6.11 -11.38 -7.76
C THR A 747 -5.82 -10.07 -8.49
N ALA A 748 -6.64 -9.76 -9.49
CA ALA A 748 -6.52 -8.48 -10.18
C ALA A 748 -6.81 -7.31 -9.22
N PRO A 749 -6.18 -6.14 -9.43
CA PRO A 749 -6.51 -4.92 -8.68
C PRO A 749 -8.02 -4.69 -8.72
N SER A 750 -8.63 -4.41 -7.57
CA SER A 750 -10.08 -4.32 -7.45
C SER A 750 -10.54 -3.48 -6.26
N GLY A 751 -11.74 -2.91 -6.41
CA GLY A 751 -12.45 -2.19 -5.36
C GLY A 751 -13.76 -2.88 -4.97
N THR A 752 -14.39 -2.37 -3.92
CA THR A 752 -15.70 -2.83 -3.46
C THR A 752 -16.78 -1.85 -3.89
N LEU A 753 -17.89 -2.36 -4.41
CA LEU A 753 -19.13 -1.61 -4.62
C LEU A 753 -20.13 -1.99 -3.53
N LEU A 754 -20.62 -1.00 -2.80
CA LEU A 754 -21.71 -1.11 -1.84
C LEU A 754 -22.95 -0.41 -2.38
N ASN A 755 -24.02 -1.17 -2.59
CA ASN A 755 -25.34 -0.64 -2.95
C ASN A 755 -26.39 -1.19 -1.99
N GLU A 756 -26.75 -0.41 -0.98
CA GLU A 756 -27.68 -0.82 0.08
C GLU A 756 -29.10 -1.12 -0.42
N ALA A 757 -29.46 -0.64 -1.61
CA ALA A 757 -30.77 -0.92 -2.21
C ALA A 757 -30.86 -2.34 -2.82
N ASP A 758 -29.73 -3.01 -3.06
CA ASP A 758 -29.70 -4.34 -3.65
C ASP A 758 -29.86 -5.44 -2.59
N ALA A 759 -30.52 -6.54 -2.96
CA ALA A 759 -30.62 -7.71 -2.09
C ALA A 759 -29.23 -8.31 -1.74
N THR A 760 -28.27 -8.19 -2.66
CA THR A 760 -26.85 -8.52 -2.51
C THR A 760 -26.01 -7.25 -2.59
N PRO A 761 -25.89 -6.51 -1.48
CA PRO A 761 -25.40 -5.13 -1.51
C PRO A 761 -23.90 -5.00 -1.81
N ILE A 762 -23.10 -6.03 -1.54
CA ILE A 762 -21.63 -5.97 -1.67
C ILE A 762 -21.17 -6.71 -2.92
N ARG A 763 -20.42 -6.04 -3.80
CA ARG A 763 -19.83 -6.61 -5.02
C ARG A 763 -18.39 -6.16 -5.19
N GLN A 764 -17.62 -6.89 -6.00
CA GLN A 764 -16.27 -6.48 -6.39
C GLN A 764 -16.28 -5.89 -7.80
N VAL A 765 -15.50 -4.84 -8.03
CA VAL A 765 -15.20 -4.26 -9.35
C VAL A 765 -13.70 -4.40 -9.56
N ARG A 766 -13.28 -5.05 -10.65
CA ARG A 766 -11.87 -5.30 -10.95
C ARG A 766 -11.39 -4.47 -12.12
N THR A 767 -10.09 -4.19 -12.16
CA THR A 767 -9.46 -3.59 -13.33
C THR A 767 -9.51 -4.53 -14.52
N GLU A 768 -9.64 -3.94 -15.70
CA GLU A 768 -9.49 -4.60 -17.00
C GLU A 768 -8.27 -4.07 -17.77
N ALA A 769 -7.56 -3.07 -17.21
CA ALA A 769 -6.45 -2.40 -17.86
C ALA A 769 -5.07 -2.82 -17.33
N GLY A 770 -4.06 -2.50 -18.14
CA GLY A 770 -2.65 -2.77 -17.86
C GLY A 770 -2.35 -4.27 -17.77
N ASN A 771 -1.23 -4.60 -17.10
CA ASN A 771 -0.89 -5.99 -16.78
C ASN A 771 -1.52 -6.43 -15.44
N GLY A 772 -2.72 -5.96 -15.13
CA GLY A 772 -3.45 -6.28 -13.90
C GLY A 772 -3.99 -7.71 -13.83
N LYS A 773 -3.91 -8.49 -14.93
CA LYS A 773 -4.22 -9.92 -14.92
C LYS A 773 -3.08 -10.72 -14.28
N PRO A 774 -3.30 -11.41 -13.14
CA PRO A 774 -2.23 -12.16 -12.47
C PRO A 774 -1.65 -13.28 -13.33
N ARG A 775 -0.34 -13.52 -13.26
CA ARG A 775 0.32 -14.64 -13.95
C ARG A 775 0.46 -15.85 -13.02
N LEU A 776 0.11 -17.05 -13.51
CA LEU A 776 0.23 -18.27 -12.70
C LEU A 776 1.68 -18.57 -12.35
N ALA A 777 2.60 -18.27 -13.28
CA ALA A 777 4.04 -18.38 -13.07
C ALA A 777 4.53 -17.61 -11.83
N VAL A 778 3.93 -16.44 -11.56
CA VAL A 778 4.28 -15.63 -10.39
C VAL A 778 3.79 -16.33 -9.13
N ALA A 779 2.53 -16.76 -9.08
CA ALA A 779 2.01 -17.49 -7.92
C ALA A 779 2.84 -18.74 -7.57
N LEU A 780 3.22 -19.55 -8.57
CA LEU A 780 4.06 -20.73 -8.39
C LEU A 780 5.48 -20.38 -7.92
N ASP A 781 6.06 -19.28 -8.43
CA ASP A 781 7.36 -18.80 -7.97
C ASP A 781 7.33 -18.47 -6.48
N TYR A 782 6.29 -17.77 -6.01
CA TYR A 782 6.17 -17.37 -4.62
C TYR A 782 5.80 -18.52 -3.67
N LEU A 783 5.14 -19.59 -4.15
CA LEU A 783 5.04 -20.84 -3.37
C LEU A 783 6.42 -21.37 -2.96
N HIS A 784 7.39 -21.31 -3.88
CA HIS A 784 8.77 -21.72 -3.61
C HIS A 784 9.52 -20.68 -2.76
N VAL A 785 9.49 -19.41 -3.15
CA VAL A 785 10.26 -18.32 -2.51
C VAL A 785 9.88 -18.11 -1.05
N ASP A 786 8.61 -18.35 -0.70
CA ASP A 786 8.10 -18.30 0.68
C ASP A 786 8.08 -19.66 1.38
N LYS A 787 8.62 -20.69 0.73
CA LYS A 787 8.73 -22.06 1.26
C LYS A 787 7.37 -22.63 1.69
N VAL A 788 6.30 -22.24 1.01
CA VAL A 788 4.96 -22.82 1.20
C VAL A 788 4.98 -24.28 0.76
N GLU A 789 5.61 -24.54 -0.38
CA GLU A 789 5.97 -25.88 -0.84
C GLU A 789 7.21 -25.81 -1.73
N THR A 790 7.79 -26.96 -2.07
CA THR A 790 8.73 -27.07 -3.20
C THR A 790 7.92 -27.52 -4.42
N PRO A 791 7.61 -26.63 -5.38
CA PRO A 791 6.71 -27.01 -6.47
C PRO A 791 7.30 -28.08 -7.38
N LEU A 792 8.62 -28.08 -7.61
CA LEU A 792 9.31 -29.01 -8.50
C LEU A 792 10.70 -29.42 -7.98
N VAL A 793 10.99 -30.72 -8.01
CA VAL A 793 12.34 -31.30 -7.81
C VAL A 793 12.50 -32.57 -8.65
N TRP A 794 13.71 -32.84 -9.16
CA TRP A 794 13.97 -33.98 -10.05
C TRP A 794 15.03 -34.89 -9.46
N VAL A 795 14.60 -36.06 -9.02
CA VAL A 795 15.44 -37.04 -8.33
C VAL A 795 15.94 -38.10 -9.32
N PRO A 796 17.24 -38.46 -9.31
CA PRO A 796 17.76 -39.52 -10.16
C PRO A 796 17.22 -40.90 -9.73
N PRO A 797 17.24 -41.92 -10.61
CA PRO A 797 16.93 -43.29 -10.24
C PRO A 797 17.93 -43.82 -9.21
N ALA A 798 17.46 -44.50 -8.16
CA ALA A 798 18.29 -44.93 -7.02
C ALA A 798 19.53 -45.77 -7.40
N ASN A 799 19.47 -46.53 -8.49
CA ASN A 799 20.57 -47.39 -8.98
C ASN A 799 20.88 -47.15 -10.48
N GLY A 800 20.65 -45.92 -10.97
CA GLY A 800 20.85 -45.57 -12.39
C GLY A 800 22.25 -45.04 -12.71
N PRO A 801 22.63 -44.96 -14.01
CA PRO A 801 23.84 -44.28 -14.42
C PRO A 801 23.81 -42.79 -14.04
N LEU A 802 24.98 -42.21 -13.77
CA LEU A 802 25.15 -40.77 -13.54
C LEU A 802 26.06 -40.20 -14.65
N PRO A 803 25.62 -39.18 -15.42
CA PRO A 803 24.29 -38.55 -15.40
C PRO A 803 23.18 -39.50 -15.87
N PRO A 804 21.96 -39.41 -15.32
CA PRO A 804 20.87 -40.30 -15.71
C PRO A 804 20.24 -39.86 -17.04
N THR A 805 19.54 -40.78 -17.69
CA THR A 805 18.73 -40.52 -18.90
C THR A 805 17.27 -40.18 -18.60
N SER A 806 16.85 -40.41 -17.36
CA SER A 806 15.53 -40.06 -16.85
C SER A 806 15.58 -39.69 -15.38
N TRP A 807 14.62 -38.89 -14.93
CA TRP A 807 14.45 -38.46 -13.55
C TRP A 807 13.04 -38.74 -13.09
N THR A 808 12.85 -38.88 -11.78
CA THR A 808 11.52 -38.73 -11.19
C THR A 808 11.33 -37.27 -10.80
N MET A 809 10.48 -36.56 -11.54
CA MET A 809 9.99 -35.24 -11.19
C MET A 809 8.93 -35.39 -10.10
N GLN A 810 9.19 -34.80 -8.94
CA GLN A 810 8.24 -34.64 -7.85
C GLN A 810 7.63 -33.25 -7.93
N VAL A 811 6.30 -33.20 -7.89
CA VAL A 811 5.49 -31.99 -7.92
C VAL A 811 4.89 -31.79 -6.53
N GLY A 812 4.98 -30.55 -6.01
CA GLY A 812 4.40 -30.19 -4.73
C GLY A 812 2.88 -30.43 -4.69
N PRO A 813 2.30 -30.78 -3.53
CA PRO A 813 0.89 -31.16 -3.43
C PRO A 813 -0.10 -30.08 -3.91
N LEU A 814 0.17 -28.79 -3.69
CA LEU A 814 -0.69 -27.72 -4.17
C LEU A 814 -0.59 -27.59 -5.69
N THR A 815 0.64 -27.57 -6.21
CA THR A 815 0.90 -27.51 -7.66
C THR A 815 0.33 -28.72 -8.41
N ASP A 816 0.45 -29.93 -7.84
CA ASP A 816 -0.12 -31.16 -8.40
C ASP A 816 -1.65 -31.11 -8.40
N ALA A 817 -2.28 -30.61 -7.33
CA ALA A 817 -3.73 -30.49 -7.28
C ALA A 817 -4.30 -29.60 -8.41
N LEU A 818 -3.53 -28.61 -8.86
CA LEU A 818 -3.91 -27.73 -9.97
C LEU A 818 -3.78 -28.38 -11.35
N GLN A 819 -2.99 -29.46 -11.50
CA GLN A 819 -2.72 -30.13 -12.79
C GLN A 819 -2.35 -29.14 -13.91
N CYS A 820 -1.62 -28.07 -13.56
CA CYS A 820 -1.41 -26.90 -14.42
C CYS A 820 -0.13 -26.95 -15.26
N ILE A 821 0.68 -28.02 -15.12
CA ILE A 821 1.90 -28.22 -15.90
C ILE A 821 1.53 -28.85 -17.25
N ASP A 822 1.91 -28.18 -18.34
CA ASP A 822 1.75 -28.71 -19.69
C ASP A 822 3.03 -29.39 -20.16
N LYS A 823 4.15 -28.68 -20.08
CA LYS A 823 5.45 -29.14 -20.56
C LYS A 823 6.59 -28.56 -19.73
N VAL A 824 7.66 -29.32 -19.60
CA VAL A 824 8.91 -28.89 -18.99
C VAL A 824 10.00 -28.83 -20.05
N ARG A 825 10.79 -27.77 -20.00
CA ARG A 825 11.93 -27.52 -20.88
C ARG A 825 13.12 -27.08 -20.05
N PHE A 826 14.31 -27.46 -20.48
CA PHE A 826 15.56 -26.97 -19.92
C PHE A 826 16.29 -26.13 -20.94
N TRP A 827 16.87 -25.04 -20.45
CA TRP A 827 17.80 -24.20 -21.19
C TRP A 827 19.16 -24.37 -20.55
N VAL A 828 20.13 -24.86 -21.31
CA VAL A 828 21.50 -25.12 -20.82
C VAL A 828 22.45 -24.21 -21.58
N PHE A 829 23.07 -23.28 -20.86
CA PHE A 829 24.16 -22.47 -21.34
C PHE A 829 25.48 -23.19 -21.09
N MET A 830 26.32 -23.27 -22.12
CA MET A 830 27.72 -23.68 -22.02
C MET A 830 28.58 -22.50 -22.43
N ALA A 831 29.62 -22.17 -21.65
CA ALA A 831 30.61 -21.16 -22.04
C ALA A 831 31.48 -21.63 -23.22
N ASP A 832 32.21 -20.69 -23.83
CA ASP A 832 33.18 -20.97 -24.89
C ASP A 832 34.19 -22.04 -24.42
N SER A 833 34.46 -23.02 -25.28
CA SER A 833 35.44 -24.07 -25.04
C SER A 833 36.07 -24.54 -26.35
N GLU A 834 37.08 -25.42 -26.27
CA GLU A 834 37.67 -26.05 -27.46
C GLU A 834 36.64 -26.84 -28.29
N GLU A 835 35.50 -27.22 -27.69
CA GLU A 835 34.45 -28.02 -28.32
C GLU A 835 33.36 -27.18 -29.01
N GLY A 836 33.36 -25.85 -28.86
CA GLY A 836 32.40 -24.97 -29.53
C GLY A 836 32.18 -23.60 -28.85
N PRO A 837 31.48 -22.68 -29.55
CA PRO A 837 31.20 -21.36 -29.02
C PRO A 837 30.15 -21.39 -27.91
N ALA A 838 30.15 -20.35 -27.07
CA ALA A 838 29.22 -20.13 -25.99
C ALA A 838 27.79 -20.05 -26.53
N GLY A 839 26.86 -20.75 -25.90
CA GLY A 839 25.51 -20.79 -26.42
C GLY A 839 24.51 -21.53 -25.55
N TRP A 840 23.24 -21.26 -25.84
CA TRP A 840 22.09 -21.90 -25.22
C TRP A 840 21.62 -23.09 -26.03
N THR A 841 21.45 -24.23 -25.35
CA THR A 841 20.78 -25.40 -25.90
C THR A 841 19.41 -25.55 -25.24
N GLN A 842 18.37 -25.63 -26.07
CA GLN A 842 17.00 -25.89 -25.64
C GLN A 842 16.72 -27.39 -25.64
N ILE A 843 16.26 -27.93 -24.51
CA ILE A 843 15.92 -29.35 -24.38
C ILE A 843 14.52 -29.52 -23.82
N ASP A 844 13.62 -30.08 -24.61
CA ASP A 844 12.28 -30.42 -24.17
C ASP A 844 12.27 -31.76 -23.42
N ALA A 845 11.56 -31.80 -22.30
CA ALA A 845 11.38 -33.02 -21.52
C ALA A 845 10.06 -33.71 -21.85
N LEU A 846 10.08 -35.04 -21.93
CA LEU A 846 8.89 -35.88 -22.01
C LEU A 846 8.47 -36.30 -20.61
N LEU A 847 7.24 -35.95 -20.22
CA LEU A 847 6.65 -36.30 -18.94
C LEU A 847 5.68 -37.47 -19.09
N LYS A 848 5.81 -38.47 -18.21
CA LYS A 848 4.84 -39.57 -18.06
C LYS A 848 4.49 -39.74 -16.57
N PRO A 849 3.24 -40.00 -16.19
CA PRO A 849 2.90 -40.32 -14.80
C PRO A 849 3.76 -41.47 -14.29
N ALA A 850 4.40 -41.30 -13.14
CA ALA A 850 5.13 -42.39 -12.50
C ALA A 850 4.14 -43.37 -11.88
N THR A 851 4.48 -44.66 -11.90
CA THR A 851 3.64 -45.70 -11.32
C THR A 851 4.28 -46.36 -10.11
N ASP A 852 3.45 -46.91 -9.23
CA ASP A 852 3.89 -47.78 -8.14
C ASP A 852 4.16 -49.21 -8.61
N TRP A 853 4.51 -50.08 -7.66
CA TRP A 853 4.81 -51.49 -7.93
C TRP A 853 3.59 -52.29 -8.44
N ARG A 854 2.37 -51.72 -8.35
CA ARG A 854 1.12 -52.26 -8.90
C ARG A 854 0.71 -51.59 -10.22
N ALA A 855 1.61 -50.83 -10.84
CA ALA A 855 1.36 -50.02 -12.02
C ALA A 855 0.28 -48.93 -11.84
N GLN A 856 0.00 -48.51 -10.59
CA GLN A 856 -0.94 -47.41 -10.31
C GLN A 856 -0.23 -46.07 -10.34
N PRO A 857 -0.84 -45.00 -10.89
CA PRO A 857 -0.24 -43.66 -10.87
C PRO A 857 0.06 -43.19 -9.45
N ARG A 858 1.26 -42.64 -9.25
CA ARG A 858 1.64 -41.96 -8.02
C ARG A 858 1.31 -40.47 -8.14
N PRO A 859 0.39 -39.92 -7.33
CA PRO A 859 0.11 -38.48 -7.32
C PRO A 859 1.38 -37.66 -7.16
N GLY A 860 1.49 -36.54 -7.88
CA GLY A 860 2.66 -35.66 -7.84
C GLY A 860 3.97 -36.26 -8.35
N SER A 861 4.00 -37.46 -8.91
CA SER A 861 5.23 -38.10 -9.40
C SER A 861 5.17 -38.37 -10.90
N TYR A 862 6.18 -37.90 -11.64
CA TYR A 862 6.29 -38.10 -13.08
C TYR A 862 7.69 -38.62 -13.43
N VAL A 863 7.75 -39.60 -14.33
CA VAL A 863 9.00 -39.96 -15.02
C VAL A 863 9.25 -38.92 -16.10
N MET A 864 10.35 -38.19 -15.95
CA MET A 864 10.82 -37.21 -16.90
C MET A 864 11.98 -37.80 -17.71
N ALA A 865 11.81 -37.94 -19.02
CA ALA A 865 12.90 -38.27 -19.93
C ALA A 865 13.32 -37.01 -20.68
N ALA A 866 14.61 -36.66 -20.59
CA ALA A 866 15.17 -35.52 -21.30
C ALA A 866 16.59 -35.88 -21.79
N PRO A 867 16.98 -35.56 -23.04
CA PRO A 867 18.30 -35.86 -23.58
C PRO A 867 19.40 -34.91 -23.04
N LEU A 868 19.42 -34.71 -21.71
CA LEU A 868 20.37 -33.82 -21.03
C LEU A 868 21.75 -34.45 -20.82
N GLN A 869 21.85 -35.79 -20.84
CA GLN A 869 23.08 -36.52 -20.52
C GLN A 869 24.34 -35.99 -21.26
N PRO A 870 24.31 -35.71 -22.59
CA PRO A 870 25.49 -35.20 -23.31
C PRO A 870 25.97 -33.81 -22.86
N LEU A 871 25.09 -33.02 -22.24
CA LEU A 871 25.42 -31.72 -21.67
C LEU A 871 25.85 -31.87 -20.21
N LEU A 872 25.17 -32.72 -19.45
CA LEU A 872 25.40 -32.88 -18.01
C LEU A 872 26.72 -33.57 -17.66
N VAL A 873 27.27 -34.40 -18.55
CA VAL A 873 28.63 -34.98 -18.37
C VAL A 873 29.70 -33.87 -18.30
N ARG A 874 29.44 -32.72 -18.93
CA ARG A 874 30.34 -31.56 -18.99
C ARG A 874 29.89 -30.41 -18.08
N PHE A 875 28.87 -30.62 -17.26
CA PHE A 875 28.28 -29.54 -16.47
C PHE A 875 29.21 -29.15 -15.32
N ASP A 876 29.72 -27.92 -15.37
CA ASP A 876 30.43 -27.26 -14.29
C ASP A 876 29.68 -25.98 -13.92
N SER A 877 29.36 -25.78 -12.65
CA SER A 877 28.62 -24.60 -12.21
C SER A 877 29.40 -23.28 -12.38
N SER A 878 30.70 -23.33 -12.65
CA SER A 878 31.52 -22.15 -12.97
C SER A 878 31.40 -21.72 -14.44
N THR A 879 31.18 -22.64 -15.37
CA THR A 879 31.13 -22.37 -16.82
C THR A 879 29.76 -22.62 -17.46
N CYS A 880 28.84 -23.28 -16.76
CA CYS A 880 27.51 -23.62 -17.24
C CYS A 880 26.40 -22.94 -16.43
N ARG A 881 25.29 -22.61 -17.08
CA ARG A 881 24.04 -22.25 -16.40
C ARG A 881 22.89 -23.09 -16.93
N MET A 882 21.95 -23.40 -16.07
CA MET A 882 20.76 -24.16 -16.46
C MET A 882 19.52 -23.49 -15.88
N PHE A 883 18.51 -23.32 -16.73
CA PHE A 883 17.19 -22.84 -16.35
C PHE A 883 16.16 -23.91 -16.66
N CYS A 884 15.16 -24.02 -15.79
CA CYS A 884 13.93 -24.75 -16.07
C CYS A 884 12.88 -23.76 -16.55
N GLU A 885 12.24 -24.07 -17.67
CA GLU A 885 11.04 -23.41 -18.17
C GLU A 885 9.86 -24.39 -18.06
N VAL A 886 8.82 -23.98 -17.34
CA VAL A 886 7.56 -24.71 -17.21
C VAL A 886 6.52 -23.98 -18.02
N LEU A 887 6.02 -24.64 -19.07
CA LEU A 887 4.87 -24.17 -19.83
C LEU A 887 3.61 -24.57 -19.07
N LEU A 888 2.73 -23.59 -18.88
CA LEU A 888 1.55 -23.70 -18.04
C LEU A 888 0.29 -23.81 -18.90
N LYS A 889 -0.73 -24.44 -18.33
CA LYS A 889 -2.09 -24.50 -18.88
C LYS A 889 -3.10 -24.12 -17.79
N GLU A 890 -4.35 -23.93 -18.20
CA GLU A 890 -5.45 -23.60 -17.29
C GLU A 890 -5.52 -24.61 -16.13
N PRO A 891 -5.50 -24.16 -14.86
CA PRO A 891 -5.60 -25.03 -13.71
C PRO A 891 -6.93 -25.77 -13.63
N THR A 892 -6.88 -26.96 -13.04
CA THR A 892 -8.06 -27.66 -12.53
C THR A 892 -8.37 -27.16 -11.13
N TRP A 893 -9.51 -26.51 -10.96
CA TRP A 893 -9.92 -25.95 -9.68
C TRP A 893 -10.79 -26.93 -8.87
N PRO A 894 -10.67 -26.96 -7.53
CA PRO A 894 -11.54 -27.75 -6.70
C PRO A 894 -12.99 -27.23 -6.74
N LYS A 895 -13.93 -28.09 -6.35
CA LYS A 895 -15.35 -27.73 -6.22
C LYS A 895 -15.51 -26.56 -5.26
N GLY A 896 -16.28 -25.54 -5.66
CA GLY A 896 -16.49 -24.29 -4.91
C GLY A 896 -15.54 -23.15 -5.30
N ALA A 897 -14.55 -23.42 -6.16
CA ALA A 897 -13.61 -22.43 -6.69
C ALA A 897 -13.79 -22.20 -8.21
N GLU A 898 -14.96 -22.49 -8.77
CA GLU A 898 -15.22 -22.45 -10.21
C GLU A 898 -15.05 -21.06 -10.82
N LYS A 899 -15.21 -20.00 -10.02
CA LYS A 899 -14.97 -18.60 -10.41
C LYS A 899 -13.50 -18.27 -10.66
N LEU A 900 -12.56 -19.14 -10.25
CA LEU A 900 -11.14 -18.97 -10.51
C LEU A 900 -10.73 -19.29 -11.95
N LYS A 901 -11.61 -19.95 -12.73
CA LYS A 901 -11.34 -20.30 -14.11
C LYS A 901 -11.06 -19.07 -14.97
N GLY A 902 -9.94 -19.07 -15.68
CA GLY A 902 -9.49 -18.00 -16.57
C GLY A 902 -8.94 -16.76 -15.86
N MET A 903 -8.79 -16.79 -14.52
CA MET A 903 -8.25 -15.66 -13.77
C MET A 903 -6.78 -15.41 -14.05
N PHE A 904 -6.00 -16.47 -14.24
CA PHE A 904 -4.57 -16.36 -14.47
C PHE A 904 -4.23 -16.23 -15.96
N ASP A 905 -3.18 -15.47 -16.26
CA ASP A 905 -2.42 -15.65 -17.49
C ASP A 905 -1.52 -16.89 -17.34
N VAL A 906 -1.74 -17.85 -18.23
CA VAL A 906 -0.98 -19.11 -18.33
C VAL A 906 -0.12 -19.16 -19.59
N ALA A 907 -0.21 -18.16 -20.48
CA ALA A 907 0.67 -18.06 -21.64
C ALA A 907 2.11 -17.70 -21.23
N SER A 908 2.26 -17.00 -20.10
CA SER A 908 3.56 -16.74 -19.49
C SER A 908 4.13 -18.01 -18.84
N SER A 909 5.23 -18.51 -19.38
CA SER A 909 5.99 -19.61 -18.79
C SER A 909 6.66 -19.24 -17.46
N TRP A 910 6.77 -20.20 -16.55
CA TRP A 910 7.52 -20.06 -15.31
C TRP A 910 8.98 -20.49 -15.53
N VAL A 911 9.90 -19.54 -15.44
CA VAL A 911 11.32 -19.75 -15.75
C VAL A 911 12.16 -19.42 -14.52
N PHE A 912 13.03 -20.34 -14.11
CA PHE A 912 13.88 -20.18 -12.92
C PHE A 912 15.19 -20.97 -13.04
N PRO A 913 16.27 -20.52 -12.38
CA PRO A 913 17.55 -21.22 -12.41
C PRO A 913 17.50 -22.54 -11.64
N VAL A 914 18.20 -23.55 -12.15
CA VAL A 914 18.36 -24.86 -11.52
C VAL A 914 19.83 -25.24 -11.42
N GLY A 915 20.17 -25.99 -10.38
CA GLY A 915 21.46 -26.64 -10.20
C GLY A 915 21.43 -28.09 -10.67
N TYR A 916 22.61 -28.64 -10.95
CA TYR A 916 22.81 -30.06 -11.19
C TYR A 916 23.95 -30.56 -10.30
N GLN A 917 23.69 -31.56 -9.47
CA GLN A 917 24.71 -32.17 -8.61
C GLN A 917 24.38 -33.64 -8.35
N HIS A 918 25.33 -34.55 -8.58
CA HIS A 918 25.15 -36.00 -8.36
C HIS A 918 23.85 -36.58 -8.97
N GLY A 919 23.45 -36.13 -10.16
CA GLY A 919 22.21 -36.58 -10.79
C GLY A 919 20.95 -35.84 -10.36
N LEU A 920 20.96 -35.10 -9.25
CA LEU A 920 19.83 -34.28 -8.78
C LEU A 920 19.74 -32.99 -9.60
N ILE A 921 18.55 -32.67 -10.09
CA ILE A 921 18.22 -31.33 -10.59
C ILE A 921 17.24 -30.70 -9.60
N ALA A 922 17.55 -29.50 -9.13
CA ALA A 922 16.71 -28.76 -8.20
C ALA A 922 16.92 -27.25 -8.40
N ARG A 923 15.92 -26.45 -8.00
CA ARG A 923 16.13 -25.00 -7.90
C ARG A 923 17.27 -24.73 -6.91
N ARG A 924 18.17 -23.81 -7.27
CA ARG A 924 19.28 -23.44 -6.39
C ARG A 924 18.73 -22.81 -5.10
N LEU A 925 19.33 -23.12 -3.95
CA LEU A 925 18.98 -22.49 -2.68
C LEU A 925 19.83 -21.22 -2.47
N GLY A 926 19.25 -20.20 -1.81
CA GLY A 926 19.98 -18.97 -1.45
C GLY A 926 20.14 -17.95 -2.60
N GLU A 927 21.14 -17.08 -2.46
CA GLU A 927 21.54 -16.14 -3.51
C GLU A 927 21.89 -16.92 -4.79
N GLN A 928 21.51 -16.41 -5.98
CA GLN A 928 21.62 -17.11 -7.29
C GLN A 928 20.57 -18.21 -7.57
N GLY A 929 19.59 -18.41 -6.68
CA GLY A 929 18.44 -19.30 -6.91
C GLY A 929 17.08 -18.59 -6.84
N GLU A 930 16.95 -17.68 -5.87
CA GLU A 930 15.82 -16.77 -5.74
C GLU A 930 15.98 -15.50 -6.60
N VAL A 931 17.23 -15.06 -6.80
CA VAL A 931 17.60 -13.82 -7.50
C VAL A 931 18.69 -14.09 -8.54
N PRO A 932 18.93 -13.20 -9.52
CA PRO A 932 19.95 -13.38 -10.54
C PRO A 932 21.37 -13.58 -10.01
N ASP A 933 22.15 -14.36 -10.75
CA ASP A 933 23.60 -14.51 -10.56
C ASP A 933 24.32 -13.35 -11.24
N TRP A 934 24.52 -12.27 -10.48
CA TRP A 934 25.08 -11.01 -10.97
C TRP A 934 26.49 -11.16 -11.56
N ASP A 935 27.32 -12.02 -10.95
CA ASP A 935 28.69 -12.22 -11.39
C ASP A 935 28.72 -13.00 -12.71
N TRP A 936 27.86 -14.01 -12.86
CA TRP A 936 27.69 -14.69 -14.13
C TRP A 936 27.17 -13.77 -15.23
N LEU A 937 26.14 -12.96 -14.94
CA LEU A 937 25.62 -11.97 -15.92
C LEU A 937 26.75 -11.04 -16.40
N SER A 938 27.56 -10.54 -15.47
CA SER A 938 28.66 -9.63 -15.80
C SER A 938 29.81 -10.32 -16.54
N LEU A 939 30.25 -11.49 -16.10
CA LEU A 939 31.41 -12.18 -16.67
C LEU A 939 31.10 -12.88 -18.00
N THR A 940 29.89 -13.44 -18.13
CA THR A 940 29.55 -14.35 -19.23
C THR A 940 28.66 -13.69 -20.28
N LEU A 941 27.66 -12.89 -19.89
CA LEU A 941 26.71 -12.33 -20.86
C LEU A 941 27.12 -10.98 -21.43
N ASN A 942 27.97 -10.20 -20.74
CA ASN A 942 28.78 -9.08 -21.24
C ASN A 942 28.94 -8.03 -20.12
N PRO A 943 30.19 -7.69 -19.70
CA PRO A 943 30.43 -6.75 -18.60
C PRO A 943 30.09 -5.29 -18.92
N SER A 944 29.94 -4.92 -20.20
CA SER A 944 29.47 -3.59 -20.62
C SER A 944 27.95 -3.45 -20.57
N ARG A 945 27.22 -4.58 -20.65
CA ARG A 945 25.77 -4.65 -20.50
C ARG A 945 25.36 -4.82 -19.05
N TYR A 946 25.98 -5.78 -18.37
CA TYR A 946 25.77 -6.09 -16.96
C TYR A 946 27.00 -5.68 -16.14
N PRO A 947 26.92 -4.56 -15.40
CA PRO A 947 28.02 -4.17 -14.54
C PRO A 947 28.21 -5.18 -13.40
N ALA A 948 29.45 -5.40 -13.00
CA ALA A 948 29.77 -6.23 -11.84
C ALA A 948 29.02 -5.75 -10.60
N LYS A 949 28.53 -6.67 -9.75
CA LYS A 949 27.74 -6.37 -8.55
C LYS A 949 28.34 -5.23 -7.73
N GLY A 950 29.63 -5.35 -7.40
CA GLY A 950 30.35 -4.34 -6.60
C GLY A 950 30.44 -2.96 -7.25
N LYS A 951 30.32 -2.81 -8.58
CA LYS A 951 30.26 -1.48 -9.22
C LYS A 951 28.91 -0.80 -9.01
N THR A 952 27.84 -1.58 -8.89
CA THR A 952 26.48 -1.05 -8.70
C THR A 952 26.12 -0.82 -7.25
N THR A 953 26.56 -1.68 -6.33
CA THR A 953 26.19 -1.60 -4.91
C THR A 953 27.08 -0.66 -4.13
N LYS A 954 28.33 -0.45 -4.58
CA LYS A 954 29.31 0.35 -3.84
C LYS A 954 28.81 1.75 -3.56
N VAL A 955 28.82 2.13 -2.28
CA VAL A 955 28.36 3.44 -1.84
C VAL A 955 29.51 4.44 -1.87
N ASN A 956 29.27 5.61 -2.47
CA ASN A 956 30.25 6.68 -2.50
C ASN A 956 30.42 7.24 -1.08
N ARG A 957 31.67 7.30 -0.60
CA ARG A 957 32.00 7.74 0.76
C ARG A 957 32.35 9.23 0.87
N GLU A 958 32.07 10.00 -0.18
CA GLU A 958 32.38 11.43 -0.31
C GLU A 958 31.28 12.34 0.25
#